data_AF-A0A2H0HM48-F1
#
_entry.id   AF-A0A2H0HM48-F1
#
_cell.length_a   1.000
_cell.length_b   1.000
_cell.length_c   1.000
_cell.angle_alpha   90.00
_cell.angle_beta   90.00
_cell.angle_gamma   90.00
#
_symmetry.space_group_name_H-M   'P 1'
#
loop_
_entity.id
_entity.type
_entity.pdbx_description
1 polymer ?
#
loop_
_entity_poly.entity_id
_entity_poly.type
_entity_poly.pdbx_seq_one_letter_code
_entity_poly.pdbx_strand_id
1 'polypeptide(L)'
;MNSIKNIAVFIFVLVVLASCKKDVDNLKVLDNVKAPTNVNAIFDITQDNTGVVTIIPTAEGVTEFFITFGDATDEKPTTYAINEVITHTYTEGVFTVGITASGLTGLTSKIEKELNVTFKAPENLVVTIVPDAINPKTISVTATADYATIMEIYFGEVTGEEPVKVLPGEAALHTYAEAGNYVVRVVAKSGGSATVEHSETVTISAASDPVTLPITFESYTVNYSFVDFGNEVTSVVDNPDASGINNSARVAQSIKTTGAETWAGTLLTLASPIDFTAKKLIRVKVLSPKRGVVVKFKIENLNNADINAEVDVITTTSNEWEELTFDFSGIDLGQEYQKVVMFFDFGNTGDDATYYFDDIKQASAAVSTGIVGTWKIKPEAGSLGVGPELGDISWWAIDAAGVEARACFYDDDYIFGADGSFSNVLGTETWIEGWQGGSDACGTPVAPHDGSAVANYTYDAAAGTVTLNGVGAYLGIAKAYNGGELTTPSDAPESITYQITFSDEETVMTLDINIGGGWWRFILVKDGTVVSSPLDGTWKIAPEAGSLGVGPELGDISWWAIDAAGVEARACFYDDEYIFGSDGSFSNVLGTETWVEGWQGGTDACGAPVAPHDGSASATFAYDADAGTVTINGVGAYLGIPKAYNGGELTTPADAPETITYNIALEDENTRMTLDINIGGGWWRFILVKN
;
A
#
# COMPACT_ATOMS: atom_id res chain seq x y z
N MET A 1 -15.32 -80.83 24.90
CA MET A 1 -14.67 -81.38 23.68
C MET A 1 -15.60 -81.08 22.53
N ASN A 2 -15.37 -79.94 21.89
CA ASN A 2 -14.54 -79.82 20.68
C ASN A 2 -15.39 -80.15 19.46
N SER A 3 -15.38 -79.39 18.39
CA SER A 3 -14.77 -78.13 18.01
C SER A 3 -15.31 -77.88 16.59
N ILE A 4 -15.04 -76.71 16.02
CA ILE A 4 -15.23 -76.42 14.59
C ILE A 4 -16.67 -76.01 14.24
N LYS A 5 -17.12 -74.84 14.72
CA LYS A 5 -18.16 -74.05 14.02
C LYS A 5 -18.02 -72.52 14.13
N ASN A 6 -16.95 -72.00 14.75
CA ASN A 6 -16.72 -70.55 14.97
C ASN A 6 -15.44 -70.00 14.30
N ILE A 7 -14.98 -70.56 13.17
CA ILE A 7 -13.71 -70.16 12.52
C ILE A 7 -13.90 -69.20 11.32
N ALA A 8 -15.11 -68.70 11.05
CA ALA A 8 -15.34 -67.78 9.91
C ALA A 8 -15.81 -66.36 10.28
N VAL A 9 -16.02 -66.04 11.56
CA VAL A 9 -16.49 -64.69 11.97
C VAL A 9 -15.42 -63.92 12.76
N PHE A 10 -14.30 -64.55 13.12
CA PHE A 10 -13.22 -63.91 13.90
C PHE A 10 -12.09 -63.31 13.05
N ILE A 11 -12.20 -63.34 11.72
CA ILE A 11 -11.22 -62.75 10.78
C ILE A 11 -11.78 -61.49 10.08
N PHE A 12 -13.04 -61.13 10.31
CA PHE A 12 -13.66 -59.94 9.69
C PHE A 12 -13.85 -58.75 10.65
N VAL A 13 -13.43 -58.85 11.91
CA VAL A 13 -13.51 -57.76 12.91
C VAL A 13 -12.12 -57.26 13.35
N LEU A 14 -11.03 -57.85 12.83
CA LEU A 14 -9.65 -57.48 13.22
C LEU A 14 -8.81 -56.82 12.11
N VAL A 15 -9.39 -56.52 10.93
CA VAL A 15 -8.69 -55.84 9.82
C VAL A 15 -9.25 -54.44 9.54
N VAL A 16 -10.18 -53.94 10.36
CA VAL A 16 -10.62 -52.52 10.32
C VAL A 16 -9.77 -51.62 11.24
N LEU A 17 -8.75 -52.16 11.91
CA LEU A 17 -7.85 -51.41 12.81
C LEU A 17 -6.46 -51.09 12.24
N ALA A 18 -6.27 -51.21 10.92
CA ALA A 18 -4.97 -50.93 10.28
C ALA A 18 -5.06 -50.19 8.94
N SER A 19 -5.96 -49.19 8.84
CA SER A 19 -5.89 -48.20 7.77
C SER A 19 -5.93 -46.80 8.36
N CYS A 20 -4.73 -46.23 8.49
CA CYS A 20 -4.40 -44.82 8.67
C CYS A 20 -5.34 -43.97 9.54
N LYS A 21 -4.85 -43.67 10.75
CA LYS A 21 -5.02 -42.34 11.35
C LYS A 21 -4.78 -41.28 10.28
N LYS A 22 -5.85 -40.70 9.76
CA LYS A 22 -5.88 -39.27 9.53
C LYS A 22 -6.87 -38.75 10.56
N ASP A 23 -6.32 -38.32 11.70
CA ASP A 23 -6.99 -37.31 12.50
C ASP A 23 -7.33 -36.20 11.51
N VAL A 24 -8.62 -36.06 11.19
CA VAL A 24 -9.09 -34.89 10.47
C VAL A 24 -9.08 -33.79 11.52
N ASP A 25 -7.90 -33.21 11.68
CA ASP A 25 -7.57 -32.13 12.58
C ASP A 25 -8.23 -30.84 12.07
N ASN A 26 -9.56 -30.82 12.10
CA ASN A 26 -10.37 -29.63 11.81
C ASN A 26 -10.35 -28.65 13.01
N LEU A 27 -9.45 -28.85 13.98
CA LEU A 27 -9.29 -28.00 15.17
C LEU A 27 -7.98 -27.20 15.18
N LYS A 28 -7.19 -27.20 14.10
CA LYS A 28 -6.00 -26.33 13.96
C LYS A 28 -6.28 -24.83 14.13
N VAL A 29 -7.55 -24.41 14.08
CA VAL A 29 -7.98 -23.04 14.40
C VAL A 29 -7.87 -22.75 15.92
N LEU A 30 -8.02 -23.76 16.78
CA LEU A 30 -7.90 -23.63 18.24
C LEU A 30 -6.46 -23.54 18.73
N ASP A 31 -5.47 -23.98 17.94
CA ASP A 31 -4.05 -23.96 18.31
C ASP A 31 -3.53 -22.53 18.53
N ASN A 32 -4.20 -21.52 17.99
CA ASN A 32 -3.85 -20.10 18.12
C ASN A 32 -4.75 -19.33 19.13
N VAL A 33 -5.69 -19.99 19.80
CA VAL A 33 -6.58 -19.34 20.78
C VAL A 33 -5.83 -19.09 22.08
N LYS A 34 -5.62 -17.81 22.43
CA LYS A 34 -4.91 -17.37 23.63
C LYS A 34 -5.75 -17.56 24.90
N ALA A 35 -5.07 -17.53 26.05
CA ALA A 35 -5.74 -17.43 27.35
C ALA A 35 -6.59 -16.15 27.44
N PRO A 36 -7.66 -16.13 28.26
CA PRO A 36 -8.49 -14.94 28.46
C PRO A 36 -7.67 -13.70 28.86
N THR A 37 -8.07 -12.53 28.38
CA THR A 37 -7.42 -11.23 28.69
C THR A 37 -8.34 -10.34 29.51
N ASN A 38 -7.81 -9.24 30.05
CA ASN A 38 -8.59 -8.24 30.79
C ASN A 38 -9.42 -8.83 31.95
N VAL A 39 -8.87 -9.82 32.65
CA VAL A 39 -9.52 -10.43 33.82
C VAL A 39 -9.64 -9.38 34.93
N ASN A 40 -10.86 -9.11 35.39
CA ASN A 40 -11.16 -8.19 36.49
C ASN A 40 -12.37 -8.69 37.31
N ALA A 41 -12.68 -8.02 38.42
CA ALA A 41 -13.94 -8.22 39.15
C ALA A 41 -14.35 -6.99 39.95
N ILE A 42 -15.67 -6.80 40.08
CA ILE A 42 -16.29 -5.79 40.95
C ILE A 42 -16.94 -6.50 42.15
N PHE A 43 -16.88 -5.87 43.32
CA PHE A 43 -17.49 -6.36 44.57
C PHE A 43 -18.59 -5.42 45.07
N ASP A 44 -19.84 -5.75 44.76
CA ASP A 44 -21.00 -4.93 45.13
C ASP A 44 -21.61 -5.40 46.45
N ILE A 45 -21.32 -4.67 47.53
CA ILE A 45 -21.75 -5.02 48.89
C ILE A 45 -23.13 -4.42 49.22
N THR A 46 -23.99 -5.20 49.88
CA THR A 46 -25.28 -4.69 50.37
C THR A 46 -25.10 -3.77 51.57
N GLN A 47 -25.87 -2.68 51.60
CA GLN A 47 -25.79 -1.64 52.65
C GLN A 47 -26.77 -1.88 53.82
N ASP A 48 -26.91 -3.12 54.25
CA ASP A 48 -27.88 -3.58 55.26
C ASP A 48 -27.23 -4.35 56.43
N ASN A 49 -25.90 -4.24 56.55
CA ASN A 49 -25.09 -4.96 57.52
C ASN A 49 -25.15 -6.49 57.43
N THR A 50 -25.60 -7.06 56.29
CA THR A 50 -25.65 -8.52 56.13
C THR A 50 -24.30 -9.11 55.70
N GLY A 51 -23.41 -8.30 55.12
CA GLY A 51 -22.13 -8.76 54.56
C GLY A 51 -22.28 -9.51 53.23
N VAL A 52 -23.46 -9.47 52.60
CA VAL A 52 -23.67 -10.04 51.28
C VAL A 52 -22.94 -9.19 50.24
N VAL A 53 -22.04 -9.83 49.49
CA VAL A 53 -21.30 -9.24 48.38
C VAL A 53 -21.68 -9.97 47.10
N THR A 54 -22.06 -9.21 46.09
CA THR A 54 -22.20 -9.71 44.72
C THR A 54 -20.86 -9.55 44.01
N ILE A 55 -20.33 -10.65 43.48
CA ILE A 55 -19.06 -10.68 42.76
C ILE A 55 -19.35 -10.73 41.27
N ILE A 56 -18.84 -9.74 40.53
CA ILE A 56 -19.08 -9.61 39.09
C ILE A 56 -17.73 -9.72 38.37
N PRO A 57 -17.28 -10.94 38.00
CA PRO A 57 -16.05 -11.12 37.26
C PRO A 57 -16.24 -10.79 35.78
N THR A 58 -15.20 -10.24 35.17
CA THR A 58 -15.15 -9.90 33.74
C THR A 58 -13.83 -10.37 33.13
N ALA A 59 -13.86 -10.75 31.85
CA ALA A 59 -12.70 -11.12 31.06
C ALA A 59 -13.09 -11.22 29.57
N GLU A 60 -12.13 -11.07 28.67
CA GLU A 60 -12.28 -11.31 27.23
C GLU A 60 -11.88 -12.74 26.87
N GLY A 61 -12.61 -13.38 25.96
CA GLY A 61 -12.31 -14.76 25.53
C GLY A 61 -12.60 -15.84 26.58
N VAL A 62 -13.36 -15.51 27.62
CA VAL A 62 -13.71 -16.41 28.73
C VAL A 62 -14.94 -17.25 28.42
N THR A 63 -14.96 -18.47 28.95
CA THR A 63 -16.09 -19.41 28.89
C THR A 63 -16.64 -19.75 30.27
N GLU A 64 -15.81 -19.68 31.31
CA GLU A 64 -16.19 -19.89 32.71
C GLU A 64 -15.20 -19.20 33.66
N PHE A 65 -15.65 -18.94 34.89
CA PHE A 65 -14.83 -18.38 35.96
C PHE A 65 -14.67 -19.38 37.11
N PHE A 66 -13.52 -19.34 37.77
CA PHE A 66 -13.27 -20.02 39.03
C PHE A 66 -12.95 -18.99 40.10
N ILE A 67 -13.74 -18.98 41.17
CA ILE A 67 -13.65 -17.99 42.26
C ILE A 67 -13.21 -18.67 43.55
N THR A 68 -12.24 -18.08 44.24
CA THR A 68 -11.94 -18.34 45.66
C THR A 68 -12.26 -17.09 46.45
N PHE A 69 -13.14 -17.19 47.45
CA PHE A 69 -13.64 -16.07 48.26
C PHE A 69 -12.62 -15.56 49.28
N GLY A 70 -11.65 -16.38 49.69
CA GLY A 70 -10.54 -15.98 50.55
C GLY A 70 -10.87 -15.94 52.05
N ASP A 71 -12.03 -16.41 52.47
CA ASP A 71 -12.50 -16.42 53.86
C ASP A 71 -12.45 -17.80 54.54
N ALA A 72 -11.97 -18.82 53.83
CA ALA A 72 -11.80 -20.18 54.34
C ALA A 72 -10.36 -20.69 54.24
N THR A 73 -9.94 -21.51 55.21
CA THR A 73 -8.66 -22.24 55.14
C THR A 73 -8.75 -23.36 54.10
N ASP A 74 -7.72 -23.50 53.25
CA ASP A 74 -7.64 -24.53 52.19
C ASP A 74 -8.82 -24.50 51.19
N GLU A 75 -9.31 -23.29 50.88
CA GLU A 75 -10.42 -23.09 49.96
C GLU A 75 -10.11 -23.62 48.54
N LYS A 76 -11.10 -24.27 47.93
CA LYS A 76 -11.05 -24.70 46.53
C LYS A 76 -11.85 -23.75 45.65
N PRO A 77 -11.38 -23.44 44.43
CA PRO A 77 -12.13 -22.59 43.51
C PRO A 77 -13.51 -23.19 43.17
N THR A 78 -14.55 -22.36 43.20
CA THR A 78 -15.90 -22.69 42.75
C THR A 78 -16.10 -22.23 41.31
N THR A 79 -16.64 -23.08 40.46
CA THR A 79 -16.88 -22.78 39.03
C THR A 79 -18.21 -22.07 38.84
N TYR A 80 -18.22 -21.03 38.01
CA TYR A 80 -19.38 -20.24 37.63
C TYR A 80 -19.41 -20.03 36.12
N ALA A 81 -20.62 -20.06 35.55
CA ALA A 81 -20.82 -19.72 34.15
C ALA A 81 -20.68 -18.20 33.92
N ILE A 82 -20.47 -17.81 32.66
CA ILE A 82 -20.54 -16.40 32.28
C ILE A 82 -21.90 -15.80 32.65
N ASN A 83 -21.91 -14.57 33.18
CA ASN A 83 -23.10 -13.84 33.62
C ASN A 83 -23.90 -14.51 34.76
N GLU A 84 -23.38 -15.55 35.40
CA GLU A 84 -23.99 -16.10 36.60
C GLU A 84 -23.89 -15.08 37.74
N VAL A 85 -24.98 -14.91 38.51
CA VAL A 85 -24.99 -14.00 39.66
C VAL A 85 -24.30 -14.70 40.83
N ILE A 86 -23.09 -14.25 41.16
CA ILE A 86 -22.28 -14.82 42.24
C ILE A 86 -22.50 -13.98 43.49
N THR A 87 -23.05 -14.57 44.54
CA THR A 87 -23.17 -13.92 45.85
C THR A 87 -22.47 -14.73 46.92
N HIS A 88 -21.84 -14.03 47.86
CA HIS A 88 -21.22 -14.64 49.04
C HIS A 88 -21.42 -13.75 50.25
N THR A 89 -21.57 -14.36 51.44
CA THR A 89 -21.75 -13.62 52.69
C THR A 89 -20.48 -13.66 53.50
N TYR A 90 -19.86 -12.50 53.69
CA TYR A 90 -18.62 -12.33 54.44
C TYR A 90 -18.89 -11.80 55.85
N THR A 91 -18.01 -12.15 56.79
CA THR A 91 -17.87 -11.41 58.05
C THR A 91 -17.04 -10.14 57.84
N GLU A 92 -17.04 -9.20 58.80
CA GLU A 92 -16.11 -8.06 58.73
C GLU A 92 -14.65 -8.55 58.67
N GLY A 93 -13.88 -7.99 57.75
CA GLY A 93 -12.51 -8.42 57.48
C GLY A 93 -12.00 -7.93 56.12
N VAL A 94 -10.73 -8.21 55.88
CA VAL A 94 -10.09 -7.99 54.58
C VAL A 94 -9.77 -9.37 54.00
N PHE A 95 -10.24 -9.62 52.79
CA PHE A 95 -10.15 -10.91 52.11
C PHE A 95 -9.42 -10.74 50.77
N THR A 96 -8.74 -11.80 50.33
CA THR A 96 -8.14 -11.86 49.00
C THR A 96 -8.96 -12.79 48.14
N VAL A 97 -9.78 -12.21 47.25
CA VAL A 97 -10.61 -12.96 46.32
C VAL A 97 -9.77 -13.30 45.09
N GLY A 98 -9.73 -14.58 44.73
CA GLY A 98 -9.04 -15.07 43.54
C GLY A 98 -10.02 -15.25 42.38
N ILE A 99 -9.69 -14.70 41.22
CA ILE A 99 -10.48 -14.79 40.00
C ILE A 99 -9.64 -15.46 38.93
N THR A 100 -10.08 -16.63 38.47
CA THR A 100 -9.46 -17.34 37.34
C THR A 100 -10.44 -17.42 36.19
N ALA A 101 -10.12 -16.83 35.05
CA ALA A 101 -10.89 -16.94 33.81
C ALA A 101 -10.34 -18.09 32.97
N SER A 102 -11.21 -18.93 32.41
CA SER A 102 -10.85 -20.04 31.52
C SER A 102 -11.47 -19.88 30.14
N GLY A 103 -10.65 -19.97 29.09
CA GLY A 103 -11.08 -19.87 27.71
C GLY A 103 -11.45 -21.22 27.10
N LEU A 104 -11.87 -21.20 25.84
CA LEU A 104 -12.36 -22.39 25.11
C LEU A 104 -11.34 -23.55 25.04
N THR A 105 -10.04 -23.23 25.06
CA THR A 105 -8.94 -24.22 25.02
C THR A 105 -8.54 -24.74 26.41
N GLY A 106 -9.18 -24.25 27.48
CA GLY A 106 -8.79 -24.53 28.86
C GLY A 106 -7.57 -23.74 29.34
N LEU A 107 -7.02 -22.84 28.52
CA LEU A 107 -6.03 -21.87 28.97
C LEU A 107 -6.66 -20.88 29.94
N THR A 108 -5.93 -20.54 31.01
CA THR A 108 -6.45 -19.72 32.10
C THR A 108 -5.62 -18.47 32.34
N SER A 109 -6.28 -17.40 32.77
CA SER A 109 -5.66 -16.20 33.34
C SER A 109 -6.20 -15.96 34.74
N LYS A 110 -5.31 -15.66 35.70
CA LYS A 110 -5.67 -15.48 37.12
C LYS A 110 -5.26 -14.09 37.61
N ILE A 111 -6.12 -13.48 38.41
CA ILE A 111 -5.82 -12.31 39.24
C ILE A 111 -6.28 -12.54 40.68
N GLU A 112 -5.80 -11.70 41.59
CA GLU A 112 -6.27 -11.61 42.97
C GLU A 112 -6.65 -10.16 43.27
N LYS A 113 -7.75 -9.97 43.99
CA LYS A 113 -8.29 -8.65 44.36
C LYS A 113 -8.58 -8.63 45.85
N GLU A 114 -8.26 -7.51 46.50
CA GLU A 114 -8.60 -7.30 47.89
C GLU A 114 -10.08 -6.89 48.02
N LEU A 115 -10.78 -7.51 48.96
CA LEU A 115 -12.14 -7.21 49.35
C LEU A 115 -12.14 -6.79 50.82
N ASN A 116 -12.46 -5.53 51.09
CA ASN A 116 -12.65 -5.01 52.45
C ASN A 116 -14.14 -5.01 52.80
N VAL A 117 -14.53 -5.80 53.80
CA VAL A 117 -15.90 -5.88 54.32
C VAL A 117 -15.93 -5.26 55.70
N THR A 118 -16.71 -4.19 55.83
CA THR A 118 -16.84 -3.41 57.07
C THR A 118 -18.21 -2.74 57.08
N PHE A 119 -18.77 -2.59 58.27
CA PHE A 119 -20.05 -1.88 58.46
C PHE A 119 -19.85 -0.44 58.93
N LYS A 120 -18.60 0.02 59.01
CA LYS A 120 -18.26 1.41 59.25
C LYS A 120 -18.59 2.25 58.02
N ALA A 121 -19.07 3.46 58.25
CA ALA A 121 -19.21 4.45 57.19
C ALA A 121 -17.84 4.68 56.52
N PRO A 122 -17.77 4.81 55.19
CA PRO A 122 -16.53 5.18 54.54
C PRO A 122 -16.07 6.58 54.96
N GLU A 123 -14.77 6.78 55.08
CA GLU A 123 -14.14 8.02 55.56
C GLU A 123 -13.05 8.49 54.58
N ASN A 124 -12.62 9.75 54.70
CA ASN A 124 -11.48 10.30 53.95
C ASN A 124 -11.56 10.09 52.43
N LEU A 125 -12.75 10.31 51.84
CA LEU A 125 -12.95 10.23 50.38
C LEU A 125 -12.04 11.23 49.64
N VAL A 126 -11.16 10.69 48.80
CA VAL A 126 -10.30 11.42 47.87
C VAL A 126 -10.73 11.06 46.46
N VAL A 127 -11.16 12.07 45.70
CA VAL A 127 -11.51 11.95 44.29
C VAL A 127 -10.46 12.66 43.45
N THR A 128 -10.06 12.06 42.34
CA THR A 128 -9.15 12.64 41.35
C THR A 128 -9.82 12.53 39.99
N ILE A 129 -10.02 13.68 39.34
CA ILE A 129 -10.57 13.77 38.00
C ILE A 129 -9.48 14.34 37.09
N VAL A 130 -9.16 13.62 36.02
CA VAL A 130 -8.11 13.99 35.07
C VAL A 130 -8.70 14.01 33.66
N PRO A 131 -8.71 15.15 32.96
CA PRO A 131 -9.03 15.19 31.53
C PRO A 131 -8.01 14.38 30.74
N ASP A 132 -8.48 13.65 29.73
CA ASP A 132 -7.60 12.95 28.80
C ASP A 132 -6.77 13.98 27.99
N ALA A 133 -5.51 13.65 27.78
CA ALA A 133 -4.57 14.56 27.12
C ALA A 133 -4.78 14.66 25.61
N ILE A 134 -5.48 13.70 25.00
CA ILE A 134 -5.68 13.59 23.55
C ILE A 134 -7.12 14.00 23.20
N ASN A 135 -8.11 13.42 23.88
CA ASN A 135 -9.52 13.73 23.68
C ASN A 135 -10.07 14.53 24.87
N PRO A 136 -10.20 15.86 24.77
CA PRO A 136 -10.68 16.71 25.87
C PRO A 136 -12.14 16.45 26.28
N LYS A 137 -12.89 15.64 25.52
CA LYS A 137 -14.21 15.14 25.92
C LYS A 137 -14.14 13.94 26.86
N THR A 138 -12.97 13.35 27.05
CA THR A 138 -12.78 12.19 27.92
C THR A 138 -12.20 12.62 29.26
N ILE A 139 -12.72 12.07 30.34
CA ILE A 139 -12.14 12.20 31.69
C ILE A 139 -11.89 10.83 32.30
N SER A 140 -10.88 10.75 33.16
CA SER A 140 -10.62 9.64 34.06
C SER A 140 -10.96 10.05 35.48
N VAL A 141 -11.83 9.28 36.14
CA VAL A 141 -12.20 9.49 37.55
C VAL A 141 -11.67 8.32 38.37
N THR A 142 -10.79 8.62 39.32
CA THR A 142 -10.28 7.66 40.31
C THR A 142 -10.69 8.14 41.69
N ALA A 143 -11.06 7.22 42.57
CA ALA A 143 -11.42 7.57 43.94
C ALA A 143 -10.96 6.53 44.96
N THR A 144 -10.59 6.99 46.15
CA THR A 144 -10.26 6.14 47.30
C THR A 144 -10.98 6.66 48.54
N ALA A 145 -11.33 5.77 49.46
CA ALA A 145 -11.88 6.12 50.76
C ALA A 145 -11.55 5.00 51.75
N ASP A 146 -11.27 5.36 53.00
CA ASP A 146 -11.13 4.38 54.07
C ASP A 146 -12.45 3.63 54.25
N TYR A 147 -12.36 2.32 54.51
CA TYR A 147 -13.51 1.43 54.72
C TYR A 147 -14.45 1.25 53.51
N ALA A 148 -14.17 1.86 52.37
CA ALA A 148 -14.97 1.62 51.16
C ALA A 148 -14.69 0.24 50.60
N THR A 149 -15.76 -0.45 50.20
CA THR A 149 -15.72 -1.67 49.41
C THR A 149 -15.82 -1.34 47.92
N ILE A 150 -16.61 -0.32 47.57
CA ILE A 150 -16.93 0.04 46.19
C ILE A 150 -17.17 1.55 46.05
N MET A 151 -16.86 2.07 44.87
CA MET A 151 -17.13 3.45 44.47
C MET A 151 -18.18 3.45 43.36
N GLU A 152 -19.19 4.30 43.50
CA GLU A 152 -20.19 4.58 42.47
C GLU A 152 -19.92 5.97 41.88
N ILE A 153 -19.64 6.02 40.59
CA ILE A 153 -19.30 7.24 39.86
C ILE A 153 -20.44 7.56 38.89
N TYR A 154 -20.99 8.77 39.01
CA TYR A 154 -22.00 9.33 38.13
C TYR A 154 -21.36 10.48 37.35
N PHE A 155 -21.43 10.44 36.01
CA PHE A 155 -20.78 11.44 35.15
C PHE A 155 -21.66 12.66 34.89
N GLY A 156 -22.94 12.60 35.23
CA GLY A 156 -23.85 13.73 35.27
C GLY A 156 -24.48 14.09 33.92
N GLU A 157 -24.49 13.17 32.95
CA GLU A 157 -25.05 13.43 31.61
C GLU A 157 -26.57 13.43 31.56
N VAL A 158 -27.21 12.57 32.37
CA VAL A 158 -28.65 12.40 32.37
C VAL A 158 -29.20 12.34 33.79
N THR A 159 -30.46 12.75 33.95
CA THR A 159 -31.14 12.62 35.25
C THR A 159 -31.45 11.16 35.52
N GLY A 160 -31.06 10.64 36.69
CA GLY A 160 -31.30 9.24 37.06
C GLY A 160 -30.33 8.25 36.41
N GLU A 161 -29.12 8.71 36.08
CA GLU A 161 -28.01 7.88 35.60
C GLU A 161 -27.71 6.72 36.57
N GLU A 162 -27.46 5.52 36.03
CA GLU A 162 -26.91 4.39 36.79
C GLU A 162 -25.39 4.56 36.93
N PRO A 163 -24.81 4.36 38.13
CA PRO A 163 -23.39 4.64 38.33
C PRO A 163 -22.49 3.61 37.66
N VAL A 164 -21.32 4.07 37.22
CA VAL A 164 -20.18 3.19 36.98
C VAL A 164 -19.59 2.77 38.32
N LYS A 165 -19.49 1.46 38.52
CA LYS A 165 -18.98 0.85 39.76
C LYS A 165 -17.53 0.42 39.58
N VAL A 166 -16.66 0.87 40.47
CA VAL A 166 -15.23 0.51 40.47
C VAL A 166 -14.76 0.20 41.89
N LEU A 167 -13.69 -0.59 42.03
CA LEU A 167 -13.06 -0.78 43.34
C LEU A 167 -12.27 0.49 43.75
N PRO A 168 -12.07 0.74 45.05
CA PRO A 168 -11.25 1.86 45.50
C PRO A 168 -9.86 1.86 44.85
N GLY A 169 -9.48 2.99 44.27
CA GLY A 169 -8.21 3.19 43.56
C GLY A 169 -8.23 2.82 42.08
N GLU A 170 -9.30 2.21 41.58
CA GLU A 170 -9.49 1.98 40.14
C GLU A 170 -10.07 3.21 39.44
N ALA A 171 -9.77 3.34 38.15
CA ALA A 171 -10.21 4.44 37.31
C ALA A 171 -11.45 4.04 36.49
N ALA A 172 -12.42 4.95 36.41
CA ALA A 172 -13.48 4.92 35.41
C ALA A 172 -13.19 5.96 34.33
N LEU A 173 -13.26 5.56 33.06
CA LEU A 173 -13.15 6.45 31.91
C LEU A 173 -14.56 6.79 31.39
N HIS A 174 -14.78 8.04 31.01
CA HIS A 174 -16.02 8.49 30.37
C HIS A 174 -15.73 9.53 29.30
N THR A 175 -16.37 9.39 28.15
CA THR A 175 -16.30 10.33 27.03
C THR A 175 -17.65 11.00 26.85
N TYR A 176 -17.70 12.31 27.07
CA TYR A 176 -18.91 13.10 26.91
C TYR A 176 -19.27 13.30 25.44
N ALA A 177 -20.55 13.16 25.10
CA ALA A 177 -21.00 13.41 23.72
C ALA A 177 -20.89 14.90 23.34
N GLU A 178 -21.31 15.78 24.25
CA GLU A 178 -21.41 17.21 24.04
C GLU A 178 -20.45 18.00 24.93
N ALA A 179 -20.11 19.22 24.49
CA ALA A 179 -19.41 20.17 25.33
C ALA A 179 -20.38 20.76 26.37
N GLY A 180 -19.90 21.01 27.59
CA GLY A 180 -20.76 21.47 28.66
C GLY A 180 -20.12 21.40 30.04
N ASN A 181 -20.90 21.80 31.04
CA ASN A 181 -20.54 21.63 32.44
C ASN A 181 -21.34 20.45 33.00
N TYR A 182 -20.65 19.46 33.53
CA TYR A 182 -21.23 18.26 34.10
C TYR A 182 -20.88 18.16 35.58
N VAL A 183 -21.79 17.64 36.39
CA VAL A 183 -21.53 17.41 37.82
C VAL A 183 -21.17 15.94 37.99
N VAL A 184 -19.87 15.67 38.13
CA VAL A 184 -19.39 14.33 38.48
C VAL A 184 -19.65 14.12 39.96
N ARG A 185 -20.38 13.06 40.30
CA ARG A 185 -20.68 12.68 41.69
C ARG A 185 -20.09 11.30 41.98
N VAL A 186 -19.32 11.19 43.05
CA VAL A 186 -18.71 9.94 43.50
C VAL A 186 -19.26 9.59 44.87
N VAL A 187 -19.76 8.36 45.03
CA VAL A 187 -20.30 7.84 46.29
C VAL A 187 -19.47 6.62 46.71
N ALA A 188 -18.83 6.70 47.88
CA ALA A 188 -18.17 5.55 48.47
C ALA A 188 -19.14 4.77 49.36
N LYS A 189 -19.14 3.44 49.21
CA LYS A 189 -20.02 2.52 49.95
C LYS A 189 -19.22 1.45 50.67
N SER A 190 -19.74 1.05 51.83
CA SER A 190 -19.34 -0.13 52.59
C SER A 190 -20.60 -0.96 52.89
N GLY A 191 -20.49 -2.01 53.70
CA GLY A 191 -21.65 -2.82 54.11
C GLY A 191 -22.63 -2.10 55.03
N GLY A 192 -22.24 -0.95 55.58
CA GLY A 192 -23.09 -0.08 56.38
C GLY A 192 -24.03 0.78 55.52
N SER A 193 -25.14 1.22 56.12
CA SER A 193 -26.13 2.10 55.44
C SER A 193 -25.63 3.52 55.20
N ALA A 194 -24.55 3.94 55.86
CA ALA A 194 -23.98 5.28 55.73
C ALA A 194 -22.95 5.32 54.60
N THR A 195 -22.99 6.39 53.81
CA THR A 195 -22.07 6.66 52.70
C THR A 195 -21.37 8.00 52.89
N VAL A 196 -20.30 8.22 52.13
CA VAL A 196 -19.69 9.55 51.92
C VAL A 196 -19.68 9.82 50.42
N GLU A 197 -19.97 11.06 50.03
CA GLU A 197 -20.01 11.45 48.63
C GLU A 197 -19.26 12.76 48.37
N HIS A 198 -18.84 12.94 47.13
CA HIS A 198 -18.19 14.16 46.63
C HIS A 198 -18.79 14.50 45.27
N SER A 199 -19.00 15.80 45.02
CA SER A 199 -19.45 16.30 43.72
C SER A 199 -18.56 17.43 43.25
N GLU A 200 -18.13 17.34 42.00
CA GLU A 200 -17.28 18.35 41.34
C GLU A 200 -17.87 18.68 39.96
N THR A 201 -17.89 19.97 39.61
CA THR A 201 -18.24 20.38 38.24
C THR A 201 -17.02 20.29 37.35
N VAL A 202 -17.11 19.49 36.30
CA VAL A 202 -16.12 19.40 35.23
C VAL A 202 -16.60 20.20 34.02
N THR A 203 -15.68 20.89 33.35
CA THR A 203 -15.96 21.62 32.12
C THR A 203 -15.36 20.88 30.93
N ILE A 204 -16.24 20.41 30.04
CA ILE A 204 -15.88 19.80 28.77
C ILE A 204 -15.91 20.88 27.70
N SER A 205 -14.75 21.15 27.12
CA SER A 205 -14.60 22.20 26.12
C SER A 205 -15.07 21.73 24.74
N ALA A 206 -15.68 22.64 23.99
CA ALA A 206 -15.95 22.40 22.58
C ALA A 206 -14.64 22.43 21.79
N ALA A 207 -14.58 21.64 20.72
CA ALA A 207 -13.55 21.78 19.72
C ALA A 207 -13.61 23.21 19.14
N SER A 208 -12.47 23.89 19.09
CA SER A 208 -12.37 25.29 18.66
C SER A 208 -11.07 25.63 17.95
N ASP A 209 -10.11 24.69 17.90
CA ASP A 209 -8.89 24.90 17.14
C ASP A 209 -9.24 24.99 15.65
N PRO A 210 -8.56 25.88 14.91
CA PRO A 210 -8.88 26.11 13.52
C PRO A 210 -8.31 24.99 12.64
N VAL A 211 -8.96 24.74 11.50
CA VAL A 211 -8.49 23.75 10.51
C VAL A 211 -7.25 24.29 9.80
N THR A 212 -6.17 23.52 9.76
CA THR A 212 -4.93 23.87 9.02
C THR A 212 -4.46 22.66 8.20
N LEU A 213 -3.63 22.91 7.18
CA LEU A 213 -2.96 21.83 6.46
C LEU A 213 -1.68 21.39 7.20
N PRO A 214 -1.36 20.09 7.23
CA PRO A 214 -2.17 18.97 6.71
C PRO A 214 -3.42 18.71 7.56
N ILE A 215 -4.52 18.33 6.92
CA ILE A 215 -5.75 17.90 7.60
C ILE A 215 -5.72 16.37 7.72
N THR A 216 -5.52 15.88 8.94
CA THR A 216 -5.41 14.44 9.25
C THR A 216 -6.60 13.90 10.05
N PHE A 217 -7.56 14.75 10.41
CA PHE A 217 -8.71 14.39 11.27
C PHE A 217 -8.41 13.82 12.68
N GLU A 218 -7.13 13.74 13.06
CA GLU A 218 -6.66 13.14 14.32
C GLU A 218 -6.84 14.03 15.55
N SER A 219 -7.04 15.34 15.39
CA SER A 219 -7.23 16.22 16.54
C SER A 219 -8.68 16.23 17.04
N TYR A 220 -8.90 16.04 18.34
CA TYR A 220 -10.22 16.21 18.95
C TYR A 220 -10.52 17.66 19.35
N THR A 221 -9.50 18.53 19.32
CA THR A 221 -9.65 19.96 19.64
C THR A 221 -10.00 20.80 18.43
N VAL A 222 -9.77 20.29 17.21
CA VAL A 222 -10.12 20.95 15.94
C VAL A 222 -11.59 20.76 15.63
N ASN A 223 -12.28 21.85 15.32
CA ASN A 223 -13.67 21.80 14.86
C ASN A 223 -13.70 21.66 13.33
N TYR A 224 -13.80 20.42 12.84
CA TYR A 224 -14.01 20.12 11.42
C TYR A 224 -15.47 20.43 11.01
N SER A 225 -15.81 21.72 10.97
CA SER A 225 -17.13 22.21 10.56
C SER A 225 -17.34 22.07 9.05
N PHE A 226 -17.63 20.85 8.61
CA PHE A 226 -18.01 20.59 7.22
C PHE A 226 -19.24 21.39 6.82
N VAL A 227 -19.21 21.97 5.63
CA VAL A 227 -20.35 22.62 4.98
C VAL A 227 -20.74 21.77 3.78
N ASP A 228 -21.75 20.93 3.97
CA ASP A 228 -22.26 20.03 2.93
C ASP A 228 -23.26 20.73 2.01
N PHE A 229 -23.30 20.30 0.74
CA PHE A 229 -24.24 20.79 -0.26
C PHE A 229 -24.61 19.68 -1.25
N GLY A 230 -25.71 19.87 -1.98
CA GLY A 230 -26.19 18.87 -2.96
C GLY A 230 -26.69 17.56 -2.33
N ASN A 231 -27.05 17.57 -1.05
CA ASN A 231 -27.47 16.40 -0.26
C ASN A 231 -26.33 15.40 0.07
N GLU A 232 -25.09 15.89 0.15
CA GLU A 232 -23.97 15.18 0.79
C GLU A 232 -24.13 15.20 2.33
N VAL A 233 -23.59 14.20 3.02
CA VAL A 233 -23.48 14.19 4.49
C VAL A 233 -22.05 13.80 4.88
N THR A 234 -21.34 14.71 5.56
CA THR A 234 -19.94 14.49 5.94
C THR A 234 -19.74 14.54 7.45
N SER A 235 -18.91 13.63 7.96
CA SER A 235 -18.51 13.61 9.38
C SER A 235 -17.12 13.02 9.57
N VAL A 236 -16.49 13.27 10.73
CA VAL A 236 -15.29 12.53 11.14
C VAL A 236 -15.71 11.30 11.92
N VAL A 237 -15.18 10.14 11.56
CA VAL A 237 -15.49 8.83 12.16
C VAL A 237 -14.20 8.06 12.46
N ASP A 238 -14.31 6.98 13.25
CA ASP A 238 -13.22 6.01 13.38
C ASP A 238 -12.92 5.38 12.01
N ASN A 239 -11.63 5.18 11.72
CA ASN A 239 -11.20 4.63 10.44
C ASN A 239 -11.77 3.20 10.27
N PRO A 240 -12.64 2.95 9.26
CA PRO A 240 -13.22 1.62 9.04
C PRO A 240 -12.20 0.58 8.59
N ASP A 241 -11.05 1.02 8.05
CA ASP A 241 -9.98 0.16 7.55
C ASP A 241 -8.62 0.82 7.84
N ALA A 242 -8.12 0.63 9.07
CA ALA A 242 -6.80 1.11 9.48
C ALA A 242 -5.69 0.16 8.99
N SER A 243 -5.50 0.09 7.68
CA SER A 243 -4.50 -0.78 7.05
C SER A 243 -3.84 -0.13 5.81
N GLY A 244 -2.86 -0.83 5.22
CA GLY A 244 -2.16 -0.37 4.02
C GLY A 244 -1.48 0.99 4.21
N ILE A 245 -1.76 1.93 3.30
CA ILE A 245 -1.19 3.28 3.33
C ILE A 245 -1.85 4.19 4.37
N ASN A 246 -3.00 3.81 4.96
CA ASN A 246 -3.72 4.61 5.93
C ASN A 246 -3.94 3.87 7.27
N ASN A 247 -3.01 4.06 8.20
CA ASN A 247 -3.11 3.53 9.57
C ASN A 247 -3.64 4.57 10.58
N SER A 248 -4.23 5.67 10.11
CA SER A 248 -4.87 6.70 10.94
C SER A 248 -6.00 6.10 11.78
N ALA A 249 -6.23 6.66 12.97
CA ALA A 249 -7.30 6.20 13.85
C ALA A 249 -8.66 6.76 13.42
N ARG A 250 -8.67 7.96 12.82
CA ARG A 250 -9.89 8.64 12.39
C ARG A 250 -9.73 9.22 11.00
N VAL A 251 -10.85 9.27 10.28
CA VAL A 251 -10.91 9.76 8.89
C VAL A 251 -12.20 10.54 8.68
N ALA A 252 -12.28 11.32 7.61
CA ALA A 252 -13.56 11.87 7.19
C ALA A 252 -14.34 10.83 6.37
N GLN A 253 -15.64 10.75 6.64
CA GLN A 253 -16.63 9.98 5.88
C GLN A 253 -17.53 10.94 5.11
N SER A 254 -17.73 10.68 3.83
CA SER A 254 -18.63 11.39 2.92
C SER A 254 -19.68 10.40 2.41
N ILE A 255 -20.95 10.63 2.74
CA ILE A 255 -22.06 9.82 2.24
C ILE A 255 -22.78 10.58 1.15
N LYS A 256 -22.65 10.09 -0.08
CA LYS A 256 -23.36 10.63 -1.24
C LYS A 256 -24.75 10.01 -1.32
N THR A 257 -25.67 10.56 -0.55
CA THR A 257 -27.00 9.97 -0.31
C THR A 257 -27.81 9.74 -1.59
N THR A 258 -28.71 8.76 -1.59
CA THR A 258 -29.58 8.48 -2.73
C THR A 258 -30.34 9.74 -3.17
N GLY A 259 -30.18 10.11 -4.44
CA GLY A 259 -30.77 11.32 -5.01
C GLY A 259 -29.97 12.61 -4.76
N ALA A 260 -28.77 12.51 -4.18
CA ALA A 260 -27.84 13.63 -4.15
C ALA A 260 -27.50 14.11 -5.56
N GLU A 261 -27.24 15.42 -5.65
CA GLU A 261 -26.95 16.11 -6.90
C GLU A 261 -25.67 15.58 -7.54
N THR A 262 -25.54 15.73 -8.86
CA THR A 262 -24.32 15.30 -9.59
C THR A 262 -23.07 16.06 -9.18
N TRP A 263 -23.26 17.20 -8.52
CA TRP A 263 -22.24 18.09 -7.97
C TRP A 263 -22.27 18.13 -6.43
N ALA A 264 -22.89 17.16 -5.76
CA ALA A 264 -22.87 17.09 -4.29
C ALA A 264 -21.44 17.00 -3.76
N GLY A 265 -21.19 17.63 -2.61
CA GLY A 265 -19.87 17.71 -2.02
C GLY A 265 -19.85 18.41 -0.68
N THR A 266 -18.65 18.55 -0.14
CA THR A 266 -18.40 19.10 1.19
C THR A 266 -17.24 20.08 1.20
N LEU A 267 -17.30 21.08 2.09
CA LEU A 267 -16.32 22.16 2.19
C LEU A 267 -15.78 22.29 3.61
N LEU A 268 -14.47 22.53 3.72
CA LEU A 268 -13.81 23.01 4.94
C LEU A 268 -13.15 24.37 4.70
N THR A 269 -13.26 25.26 5.68
CA THR A 269 -12.57 26.56 5.68
C THR A 269 -11.30 26.46 6.54
N LEU A 270 -10.16 26.83 5.96
CA LEU A 270 -8.86 26.82 6.62
C LEU A 270 -8.62 28.09 7.45
N ALA A 271 -7.73 28.01 8.43
CA ALA A 271 -7.31 29.12 9.29
C ALA A 271 -6.64 30.26 8.51
N SER A 272 -5.91 29.91 7.46
CA SER A 272 -5.15 30.83 6.60
C SER A 272 -5.20 30.38 5.14
N PRO A 273 -4.97 31.28 4.17
CA PRO A 273 -4.80 30.90 2.78
C PRO A 273 -3.70 29.84 2.58
N ILE A 274 -3.87 28.99 1.58
CA ILE A 274 -2.91 27.96 1.17
C ILE A 274 -1.79 28.63 0.37
N ASP A 275 -0.53 28.36 0.73
CA ASP A 275 0.63 28.90 0.03
C ASP A 275 1.11 27.97 -1.09
N PHE A 276 0.68 28.25 -2.32
CA PHE A 276 1.06 27.50 -3.53
C PHE A 276 2.38 27.95 -4.17
N THR A 277 3.19 28.81 -3.53
CA THR A 277 4.44 29.30 -4.12
C THR A 277 5.48 28.20 -4.34
N ALA A 278 5.56 27.23 -3.43
CA ALA A 278 6.52 26.13 -3.50
C ALA A 278 5.89 24.74 -3.69
N LYS A 279 4.71 24.50 -3.11
CA LYS A 279 4.02 23.20 -3.13
C LYS A 279 2.72 23.32 -3.91
N LYS A 280 2.75 22.90 -5.17
CA LYS A 280 1.63 23.03 -6.11
C LYS A 280 0.75 21.80 -6.23
N LEU A 281 1.04 20.73 -5.49
CA LEU A 281 0.18 19.56 -5.45
C LEU A 281 -0.59 19.49 -4.13
N ILE A 282 -1.80 18.94 -4.20
CA ILE A 282 -2.53 18.44 -3.03
C ILE A 282 -2.62 16.93 -3.14
N ARG A 283 -2.32 16.22 -2.05
CA ARG A 283 -2.55 14.79 -1.94
C ARG A 283 -3.60 14.49 -0.90
N VAL A 284 -4.42 13.49 -1.17
CA VAL A 284 -5.49 13.02 -0.30
C VAL A 284 -5.53 11.50 -0.36
N LYS A 285 -5.51 10.84 0.79
CA LYS A 285 -5.80 9.40 0.85
C LYS A 285 -7.30 9.21 0.74
N VAL A 286 -7.74 8.32 -0.14
CA VAL A 286 -9.14 8.04 -0.42
C VAL A 286 -9.38 6.54 -0.35
N LEU A 287 -10.48 6.16 0.29
CA LEU A 287 -11.05 4.82 0.25
C LEU A 287 -12.42 4.92 -0.44
N SER A 288 -12.49 4.45 -1.68
CA SER A 288 -13.69 4.49 -2.52
C SER A 288 -14.29 3.10 -2.66
N PRO A 289 -15.62 2.90 -2.54
CA PRO A 289 -16.26 1.62 -2.81
C PRO A 289 -16.32 1.28 -4.31
N LYS A 290 -15.97 2.24 -5.19
CA LYS A 290 -16.04 2.13 -6.65
C LYS A 290 -14.70 2.51 -7.28
N ARG A 291 -14.29 1.76 -8.29
CA ARG A 291 -13.17 2.11 -9.20
C ARG A 291 -13.70 2.95 -10.37
N GLY A 292 -12.87 3.85 -10.90
CA GLY A 292 -13.18 4.59 -12.12
C GLY A 292 -14.12 5.78 -11.90
N VAL A 293 -14.40 6.16 -10.65
CA VAL A 293 -15.21 7.34 -10.34
C VAL A 293 -14.34 8.58 -10.24
N VAL A 294 -14.90 9.73 -10.66
CA VAL A 294 -14.24 11.03 -10.60
C VAL A 294 -14.32 11.59 -9.19
N VAL A 295 -13.16 11.84 -8.59
CA VAL A 295 -13.01 12.64 -7.38
C VAL A 295 -12.52 14.02 -7.80
N LYS A 296 -13.30 15.06 -7.52
CA LYS A 296 -12.92 16.45 -7.78
C LYS A 296 -12.41 17.08 -6.50
N PHE A 297 -11.24 17.69 -6.56
CA PHE A 297 -10.72 18.57 -5.51
C PHE A 297 -10.78 20.00 -6.00
N LYS A 298 -11.44 20.87 -5.23
CA LYS A 298 -11.54 22.29 -5.54
C LYS A 298 -11.04 23.14 -4.39
N ILE A 299 -10.42 24.25 -4.72
CA ILE A 299 -9.99 25.28 -3.79
C ILE A 299 -10.67 26.60 -4.13
N GLU A 300 -11.09 27.34 -3.11
CA GLU A 300 -11.83 28.60 -3.29
C GLU A 300 -11.29 29.71 -2.39
N ASN A 301 -11.45 30.96 -2.84
CA ASN A 301 -11.22 32.11 -1.99
C ASN A 301 -12.22 32.17 -0.82
N LEU A 302 -11.80 32.75 0.29
CA LEU A 302 -12.62 32.87 1.50
C LEU A 302 -13.96 33.60 1.23
N ASN A 303 -13.93 34.70 0.47
CA ASN A 303 -15.04 35.64 0.36
C ASN A 303 -15.70 35.66 -1.03
N ASN A 304 -15.08 35.04 -2.04
CA ASN A 304 -15.61 35.02 -3.41
C ASN A 304 -15.39 33.66 -4.08
N ALA A 305 -16.44 32.84 -4.16
CA ALA A 305 -16.36 31.50 -4.75
C ALA A 305 -16.06 31.50 -6.25
N ASP A 306 -16.22 32.62 -6.97
CA ASP A 306 -15.82 32.75 -8.38
C ASP A 306 -14.29 32.74 -8.57
N ILE A 307 -13.53 33.01 -7.49
CA ILE A 307 -12.08 32.85 -7.44
C ILE A 307 -11.79 31.44 -6.92
N ASN A 308 -11.61 30.50 -7.83
CA ASN A 308 -11.40 29.09 -7.52
C ASN A 308 -10.47 28.39 -8.53
N ALA A 309 -10.03 27.19 -8.18
CA ALA A 309 -9.39 26.26 -9.08
C ALA A 309 -9.84 24.84 -8.72
N GLU A 310 -9.94 23.94 -9.68
CA GLU A 310 -10.39 22.57 -9.48
C GLU A 310 -9.63 21.58 -10.36
N VAL A 311 -9.47 20.36 -9.86
CA VAL A 311 -8.77 19.26 -10.54
C VAL A 311 -9.58 17.98 -10.32
N ASP A 312 -9.71 17.20 -11.40
CA ASP A 312 -10.37 15.90 -11.39
C ASP A 312 -9.33 14.78 -11.41
N VAL A 313 -9.52 13.79 -10.56
CA VAL A 313 -8.71 12.57 -10.52
C VAL A 313 -9.65 11.37 -10.49
N ILE A 314 -9.31 10.32 -11.23
CA ILE A 314 -10.09 9.10 -11.29
C ILE A 314 -9.51 8.10 -10.30
N THR A 315 -10.38 7.48 -9.50
CA THR A 315 -10.01 6.37 -8.60
C THR A 315 -9.56 5.15 -9.39
N THR A 316 -8.46 4.52 -8.96
CA THR A 316 -7.86 3.36 -9.62
C THR A 316 -8.17 2.04 -8.91
N THR A 317 -8.65 2.11 -7.67
CA THR A 317 -8.95 0.96 -6.81
C THR A 317 -10.40 0.98 -6.33
N SER A 318 -10.85 -0.09 -5.67
CA SER A 318 -12.14 -0.14 -4.99
C SER A 318 -12.02 -0.91 -3.68
N ASN A 319 -12.57 -0.36 -2.59
CA ASN A 319 -12.45 -0.87 -1.23
C ASN A 319 -10.99 -1.04 -0.76
N GLU A 320 -10.08 -0.23 -1.30
CA GLU A 320 -8.68 -0.13 -0.87
C GLU A 320 -8.28 1.35 -0.77
N TRP A 321 -7.34 1.65 0.12
CA TRP A 321 -6.79 3.00 0.24
C TRP A 321 -5.83 3.31 -0.91
N GLU A 322 -6.09 4.42 -1.62
CA GLU A 322 -5.17 5.00 -2.60
C GLU A 322 -4.86 6.48 -2.28
N GLU A 323 -3.69 6.97 -2.67
CA GLU A 323 -3.33 8.39 -2.51
C GLU A 323 -3.55 9.13 -3.84
N LEU A 324 -4.64 9.90 -3.92
CA LEU A 324 -4.95 10.74 -5.07
C LEU A 324 -4.11 12.01 -5.05
N THR A 325 -3.62 12.42 -6.23
CA THR A 325 -2.79 13.62 -6.39
C THR A 325 -3.46 14.62 -7.33
N PHE A 326 -3.76 15.81 -6.82
CA PHE A 326 -4.40 16.91 -7.54
C PHE A 326 -3.35 17.98 -7.88
N ASP A 327 -3.16 18.25 -9.17
CA ASP A 327 -2.15 19.18 -9.68
C ASP A 327 -2.68 20.60 -9.88
N PHE A 328 -2.22 21.52 -9.03
CA PHE A 328 -2.48 22.95 -9.11
C PHE A 328 -1.27 23.72 -9.68
N SER A 329 -0.44 23.09 -10.51
CA SER A 329 0.73 23.71 -11.15
C SER A 329 0.40 25.03 -11.87
N GLY A 330 -0.77 25.08 -12.51
CA GLY A 330 -1.33 26.23 -13.23
C GLY A 330 -2.11 27.25 -12.39
N ILE A 331 -2.07 27.16 -11.05
CA ILE A 331 -2.84 28.06 -10.17
C ILE A 331 -2.39 29.54 -10.28
N ASP A 332 -3.35 30.47 -10.20
CA ASP A 332 -3.09 31.91 -10.16
C ASP A 332 -2.55 32.33 -8.79
N LEU A 333 -1.22 32.52 -8.71
CA LEU A 333 -0.53 32.97 -7.50
C LEU A 333 -0.86 34.42 -7.09
N GLY A 334 -1.60 35.17 -7.93
CA GLY A 334 -2.14 36.48 -7.58
C GLY A 334 -3.42 36.43 -6.75
N GLN A 335 -4.00 35.23 -6.56
CA GLN A 335 -5.22 35.01 -5.79
C GLN A 335 -4.94 34.26 -4.48
N GLU A 336 -5.86 34.41 -3.53
CA GLU A 336 -5.84 33.65 -2.27
C GLU A 336 -6.91 32.58 -2.27
N TYR A 337 -6.54 31.37 -1.82
CA TYR A 337 -7.44 30.23 -1.69
C TYR A 337 -7.40 29.74 -0.24
N GLN A 338 -8.54 29.65 0.42
CA GLN A 338 -8.63 29.34 1.86
C GLN A 338 -9.69 28.29 2.19
N LYS A 339 -10.42 27.79 1.19
CA LYS A 339 -11.37 26.70 1.34
C LYS A 339 -10.92 25.51 0.51
N VAL A 340 -11.11 24.31 1.04
CA VAL A 340 -10.95 23.05 0.32
C VAL A 340 -12.34 22.42 0.17
N VAL A 341 -12.62 21.88 -1.01
CA VAL A 341 -13.92 21.31 -1.37
C VAL A 341 -13.69 19.97 -2.05
N MET A 342 -14.38 18.95 -1.56
CA MET A 342 -14.31 17.57 -2.06
C MET A 342 -15.64 17.17 -2.70
N PHE A 343 -15.56 16.50 -3.84
CA PHE A 343 -16.71 15.89 -4.49
C PHE A 343 -16.34 14.45 -4.86
N PHE A 344 -17.13 13.50 -4.39
CA PHE A 344 -16.99 12.09 -4.77
C PHE A 344 -17.98 11.74 -5.87
N ASP A 345 -17.56 10.88 -6.79
CA ASP A 345 -18.36 10.41 -7.92
C ASP A 345 -18.98 11.58 -8.72
N PHE A 346 -18.17 12.60 -8.97
CA PHE A 346 -18.60 13.85 -9.59
C PHE A 346 -19.19 13.59 -10.98
N GLY A 347 -20.31 14.25 -11.29
CA GLY A 347 -21.07 14.04 -12.52
C GLY A 347 -22.18 12.98 -12.40
N ASN A 348 -22.18 12.15 -11.36
CA ASN A 348 -23.18 11.11 -11.13
C ASN A 348 -24.09 11.44 -9.95
N THR A 349 -25.38 11.06 -10.04
CA THR A 349 -26.34 11.21 -8.93
C THR A 349 -25.99 10.28 -7.78
N GLY A 350 -26.27 10.70 -6.55
CA GLY A 350 -25.98 9.89 -5.37
C GLY A 350 -26.80 8.61 -5.26
N ASP A 351 -26.19 7.59 -4.66
CA ASP A 351 -26.66 6.21 -4.56
C ASP A 351 -26.39 5.56 -3.19
N ASP A 352 -26.25 6.39 -2.14
CA ASP A 352 -25.87 6.01 -0.77
C ASP A 352 -24.46 5.41 -0.65
N ALA A 353 -23.62 5.56 -1.68
CA ALA A 353 -22.20 5.21 -1.58
C ALA A 353 -21.50 6.06 -0.51
N THR A 354 -20.68 5.38 0.29
CA THR A 354 -19.88 5.99 1.34
C THR A 354 -18.41 6.00 0.92
N TYR A 355 -17.81 7.17 0.91
CA TYR A 355 -16.39 7.40 0.62
C TYR A 355 -15.70 7.83 1.89
N TYR A 356 -14.42 7.49 2.04
CA TYR A 356 -13.60 7.99 3.13
C TYR A 356 -12.38 8.72 2.59
N PHE A 357 -11.94 9.75 3.32
CA PHE A 357 -10.76 10.51 2.95
C PHE A 357 -10.00 11.02 4.17
N ASP A 358 -8.69 11.14 3.98
CA ASP A 358 -7.76 11.52 5.04
C ASP A 358 -6.49 12.17 4.47
N ASP A 359 -5.66 12.74 5.36
CA ASP A 359 -4.34 13.26 5.06
C ASP A 359 -4.29 14.29 3.92
N ILE A 360 -5.24 15.25 3.89
CA ILE A 360 -5.23 16.34 2.91
C ILE A 360 -3.99 17.20 3.16
N LYS A 361 -3.02 17.15 2.26
CA LYS A 361 -1.72 17.81 2.46
C LYS A 361 -1.18 18.42 1.19
N GLN A 362 -0.50 19.56 1.33
CA GLN A 362 0.34 20.08 0.26
C GLN A 362 1.55 19.18 0.06
N ALA A 363 1.79 18.81 -1.18
CA ALA A 363 2.98 18.12 -1.62
C ALA A 363 3.71 18.99 -2.66
N SER A 364 5.03 18.83 -2.70
CA SER A 364 5.76 19.19 -3.92
C SER A 364 5.30 18.23 -5.02
N ALA A 365 5.48 18.62 -6.28
CA ALA A 365 5.60 17.61 -7.32
C ALA A 365 6.51 16.50 -6.79
N ALA A 366 6.12 15.23 -6.97
CA ALA A 366 7.14 14.20 -6.92
C ALA A 366 8.26 14.75 -7.78
N VAL A 367 9.45 14.87 -7.22
CA VAL A 367 10.59 15.29 -7.99
C VAL A 367 10.67 14.20 -9.05
N SER A 368 10.13 14.48 -10.26
CA SER A 368 10.69 13.97 -11.50
C SER A 368 12.17 14.09 -11.20
N THR A 369 12.88 12.98 -11.11
CA THR A 369 14.26 12.98 -10.63
C THR A 369 15.18 13.76 -11.59
N GLY A 370 14.64 14.60 -12.49
CA GLY A 370 15.22 15.20 -13.68
C GLY A 370 15.59 14.15 -14.71
N ILE A 371 16.16 13.07 -14.20
CA ILE A 371 16.85 11.99 -14.88
C ILE A 371 15.92 11.02 -15.60
N VAL A 372 14.70 10.75 -15.10
CA VAL A 372 13.76 9.83 -15.76
C VAL A 372 13.41 10.32 -17.16
N GLY A 373 13.47 9.41 -18.13
CA GLY A 373 13.23 9.66 -19.55
C GLY A 373 14.42 9.28 -20.42
N THR A 374 14.29 9.57 -21.71
CA THR A 374 15.29 9.26 -22.73
C THR A 374 16.25 10.41 -22.93
N TRP A 375 17.54 10.11 -22.95
CA TRP A 375 18.61 11.06 -23.16
C TRP A 375 19.46 10.64 -24.35
N LYS A 376 19.97 11.62 -25.10
CA LYS A 376 20.97 11.43 -26.15
C LYS A 376 22.14 12.37 -25.91
N ILE A 377 23.33 12.04 -26.40
CA ILE A 377 24.43 13.02 -26.38
C ILE A 377 24.02 14.19 -27.28
N LYS A 378 24.24 15.42 -26.81
CA LYS A 378 23.89 16.63 -27.56
C LYS A 378 24.75 16.71 -28.82
N PRO A 379 24.18 16.72 -30.05
CA PRO A 379 24.94 16.69 -31.29
C PRO A 379 25.55 18.05 -31.65
N GLU A 380 26.44 18.55 -30.80
CA GLU A 380 27.15 19.82 -30.98
C GLU A 380 28.64 19.72 -30.62
N ALA A 381 29.45 20.61 -31.18
CA ALA A 381 30.86 20.73 -30.84
C ALA A 381 31.02 21.07 -29.33
N GLY A 382 31.94 20.40 -28.66
CA GLY A 382 32.18 20.54 -27.22
C GLY A 382 31.22 19.74 -26.31
N SER A 383 30.28 18.97 -26.88
CA SER A 383 29.39 18.07 -26.13
C SER A 383 30.10 16.88 -25.48
N LEU A 384 31.29 16.56 -25.94
CA LEU A 384 32.13 15.45 -25.50
C LEU A 384 33.57 15.95 -25.40
N GLY A 385 34.24 15.70 -24.27
CA GLY A 385 35.64 16.07 -24.12
C GLY A 385 36.29 15.56 -22.84
N VAL A 386 37.60 15.75 -22.76
CA VAL A 386 38.43 15.31 -21.64
C VAL A 386 39.43 16.40 -21.24
N GLY A 387 39.69 16.51 -19.94
CA GLY A 387 40.61 17.50 -19.36
C GLY A 387 41.16 17.09 -17.99
N PRO A 388 42.05 17.91 -17.41
CA PRO A 388 42.71 17.61 -16.14
C PRO A 388 41.82 17.78 -14.90
N GLU A 389 40.75 18.57 -14.98
CA GLU A 389 39.89 18.95 -13.84
C GLU A 389 38.40 18.78 -14.18
N LEU A 390 37.55 18.74 -13.15
CA LEU A 390 36.10 18.64 -13.30
C LEU A 390 35.58 19.79 -14.18
N GLY A 391 34.87 19.44 -15.25
CA GLY A 391 34.32 20.38 -16.21
C GLY A 391 35.30 20.89 -17.28
N ASP A 392 36.55 20.45 -17.28
CA ASP A 392 37.56 20.84 -18.27
C ASP A 392 37.57 19.87 -19.47
N ILE A 393 37.66 20.43 -20.69
CA ILE A 393 37.72 19.69 -21.96
C ILE A 393 38.95 20.08 -22.82
N SER A 394 40.00 20.59 -22.18
CA SER A 394 41.14 21.22 -22.85
C SER A 394 42.17 20.25 -23.45
N TRP A 395 42.20 18.98 -23.02
CA TRP A 395 43.07 17.99 -23.64
C TRP A 395 42.54 17.56 -24.99
N TRP A 396 41.23 17.35 -25.07
CA TRP A 396 40.53 17.09 -26.32
C TRP A 396 39.04 17.37 -26.16
N ALA A 397 38.43 17.94 -27.19
CA ALA A 397 36.98 18.16 -27.28
C ALA A 397 36.52 17.84 -28.70
N ILE A 398 35.31 17.30 -28.83
CA ILE A 398 34.70 17.00 -30.13
C ILE A 398 34.46 18.31 -30.90
N ASP A 399 34.84 18.32 -32.18
CA ASP A 399 34.54 19.41 -33.10
C ASP A 399 33.33 19.07 -34.00
N ALA A 400 32.88 20.03 -34.80
CA ALA A 400 31.70 19.83 -35.66
C ALA A 400 31.88 18.69 -36.67
N ALA A 401 33.08 18.52 -37.22
CA ALA A 401 33.38 17.42 -38.14
C ALA A 401 33.37 16.06 -37.43
N GLY A 402 33.82 16.02 -36.17
CA GLY A 402 33.77 14.85 -35.32
C GLY A 402 32.35 14.44 -34.93
N VAL A 403 31.43 15.41 -34.76
CA VAL A 403 30.01 15.15 -34.55
C VAL A 403 29.40 14.47 -35.79
N GLU A 404 29.62 15.04 -36.98
CA GLU A 404 29.12 14.47 -38.24
C GLU A 404 29.67 13.05 -38.51
N ALA A 405 30.96 12.83 -38.22
CA ALA A 405 31.60 11.53 -38.42
C ALA A 405 31.06 10.43 -37.48
N ARG A 406 30.42 10.80 -36.36
CA ARG A 406 29.94 9.89 -35.31
C ARG A 406 28.42 9.87 -35.24
N ALA A 407 27.72 10.02 -36.35
CA ALA A 407 26.25 10.09 -36.36
C ALA A 407 25.58 8.93 -35.58
N CYS A 408 26.09 7.71 -35.71
CA CYS A 408 25.66 6.50 -35.00
C CYS A 408 25.92 6.49 -33.47
N PHE A 409 26.57 7.51 -32.92
CA PHE A 409 26.75 7.67 -31.47
C PHE A 409 25.80 8.72 -30.91
N TYR A 410 25.35 9.64 -31.75
CA TYR A 410 24.47 10.74 -31.36
C TYR A 410 22.99 10.37 -31.51
N ASP A 411 22.67 9.25 -32.16
CA ASP A 411 21.34 8.64 -32.19
C ASP A 411 21.10 7.63 -31.06
N ASP A 412 22.16 7.12 -30.42
CA ASP A 412 22.11 6.25 -29.24
C ASP A 412 21.32 6.86 -28.07
N ASP A 413 20.46 6.03 -27.46
CA ASP A 413 19.58 6.39 -26.36
C ASP A 413 20.05 5.84 -25.01
N TYR A 414 19.96 6.70 -23.98
CA TYR A 414 20.16 6.37 -22.57
C TYR A 414 18.83 6.55 -21.84
N ILE A 415 18.18 5.46 -21.46
CA ILE A 415 16.82 5.47 -20.91
C ILE A 415 16.89 5.24 -19.41
N PHE A 416 16.35 6.18 -18.64
CA PHE A 416 16.12 6.03 -17.20
C PHE A 416 14.64 5.80 -16.94
N GLY A 417 14.27 4.59 -16.53
CA GLY A 417 12.89 4.22 -16.22
C GLY A 417 12.44 4.77 -14.87
N ALA A 418 11.15 5.13 -14.75
CA ALA A 418 10.58 5.60 -13.49
C ALA A 418 10.64 4.56 -12.35
N ASP A 419 10.78 3.29 -12.71
CA ASP A 419 10.93 2.13 -11.82
C ASP A 419 12.37 1.91 -11.32
N GLY A 420 13.32 2.74 -11.76
CA GLY A 420 14.75 2.60 -11.43
C GLY A 420 15.55 1.74 -12.42
N SER A 421 14.94 1.27 -13.51
CA SER A 421 15.64 0.57 -14.60
C SER A 421 16.51 1.53 -15.44
N PHE A 422 17.54 0.99 -16.07
CA PHE A 422 18.41 1.73 -16.99
C PHE A 422 18.70 0.91 -18.25
N SER A 423 18.76 1.55 -19.41
CA SER A 423 19.10 0.88 -20.68
C SER A 423 19.92 1.76 -21.63
N ASN A 424 20.90 1.14 -22.29
CA ASN A 424 21.57 1.67 -23.46
C ASN A 424 20.89 1.09 -24.71
N VAL A 425 20.36 1.94 -25.60
CA VAL A 425 19.70 1.51 -26.84
C VAL A 425 20.46 2.08 -28.04
N LEU A 426 21.16 1.21 -28.76
CA LEU A 426 22.24 1.58 -29.69
C LEU A 426 21.93 1.35 -31.17
N GLY A 427 20.69 0.97 -31.51
CA GLY A 427 20.30 0.61 -32.87
C GLY A 427 21.11 -0.55 -33.48
N THR A 428 21.30 -0.54 -34.81
CA THR A 428 22.10 -1.56 -35.53
C THR A 428 23.59 -1.24 -35.59
N GLU A 429 23.97 0.01 -35.35
CA GLU A 429 25.35 0.50 -35.37
C GLU A 429 25.55 1.53 -34.27
N THR A 430 26.68 1.48 -33.58
CA THR A 430 27.19 2.53 -32.67
C THR A 430 28.66 2.82 -32.96
N TRP A 431 29.27 3.79 -32.29
CA TRP A 431 30.69 4.10 -32.47
C TRP A 431 31.59 3.06 -31.77
N ILE A 432 32.29 2.25 -32.56
CA ILE A 432 33.18 1.19 -32.06
C ILE A 432 34.63 1.63 -32.16
N GLU A 433 35.29 1.70 -31.00
CA GLU A 433 36.70 2.05 -30.91
C GLU A 433 37.62 0.82 -31.01
N GLY A 434 38.91 1.06 -31.28
CA GLY A 434 39.92 0.00 -31.41
C GLY A 434 40.05 -0.91 -30.18
N TRP A 435 39.76 -0.41 -28.97
CA TRP A 435 39.82 -1.22 -27.74
C TRP A 435 38.68 -2.26 -27.66
N GLN A 436 37.56 -2.03 -28.35
CA GLN A 436 36.47 -2.99 -28.53
C GLN A 436 36.74 -3.97 -29.68
N GLY A 437 37.86 -3.83 -30.39
CA GLY A 437 38.19 -4.60 -31.59
C GLY A 437 37.72 -3.96 -32.90
N GLY A 438 37.23 -2.71 -32.86
CA GLY A 438 36.84 -1.94 -34.05
C GLY A 438 37.98 -1.15 -34.69
N SER A 439 37.60 -0.15 -35.49
CA SER A 439 38.54 0.71 -36.23
C SER A 439 38.23 2.20 -36.09
N ASP A 440 37.64 2.60 -34.96
CA ASP A 440 37.16 3.96 -34.67
C ASP A 440 36.17 4.42 -35.76
N ALA A 441 35.05 3.71 -35.87
CA ALA A 441 34.00 3.93 -36.86
C ALA A 441 32.64 3.42 -36.37
N CYS A 442 31.56 3.82 -37.03
CA CYS A 442 30.25 3.19 -36.85
C CYS A 442 30.32 1.69 -37.20
N GLY A 443 29.76 0.85 -36.34
CA GLY A 443 29.72 -0.59 -36.53
C GLY A 443 28.83 -1.29 -35.51
N THR A 444 28.69 -2.60 -35.63
CA THR A 444 27.82 -3.40 -34.75
C THR A 444 28.25 -3.26 -33.28
N PRO A 445 27.30 -3.00 -32.34
CA PRO A 445 27.58 -2.96 -30.91
C PRO A 445 28.31 -4.21 -30.39
N VAL A 446 29.18 -4.04 -29.39
CA VAL A 446 30.09 -5.10 -28.90
C VAL A 446 29.87 -5.37 -27.40
N ALA A 447 29.51 -6.61 -27.07
CA ALA A 447 29.35 -7.09 -25.69
C ALA A 447 30.58 -6.78 -24.80
N PRO A 448 30.38 -6.39 -23.52
CA PRO A 448 29.10 -6.24 -22.83
C PRO A 448 28.42 -4.86 -23.05
N HIS A 449 28.99 -3.99 -23.88
CA HIS A 449 28.49 -2.62 -24.11
C HIS A 449 27.58 -2.53 -25.34
N ASP A 450 26.87 -3.61 -25.67
CA ASP A 450 26.02 -3.71 -26.86
C ASP A 450 24.55 -3.38 -26.60
N GLY A 451 24.23 -2.89 -25.40
CA GLY A 451 22.86 -2.62 -24.97
C GLY A 451 22.14 -3.84 -24.37
N SER A 452 22.76 -5.02 -24.35
CA SER A 452 22.19 -6.22 -23.70
C SER A 452 22.28 -6.22 -22.17
N ALA A 453 22.97 -5.24 -21.58
CA ALA A 453 23.20 -5.17 -20.14
C ALA A 453 21.89 -4.98 -19.36
N VAL A 454 21.59 -5.91 -18.45
CA VAL A 454 20.53 -5.73 -17.45
C VAL A 454 21.05 -4.75 -16.40
N ALA A 455 20.50 -3.54 -16.39
CA ALA A 455 21.00 -2.46 -15.56
C ALA A 455 19.89 -1.72 -14.81
N ASN A 456 20.26 -1.15 -13.68
CA ASN A 456 19.43 -0.23 -12.91
C ASN A 456 20.26 0.99 -12.53
N TYR A 457 19.59 2.00 -11.97
CA TYR A 457 20.27 3.19 -11.49
C TYR A 457 19.78 3.64 -10.11
N THR A 458 20.65 4.35 -9.42
CA THR A 458 20.31 5.14 -8.23
C THR A 458 20.73 6.58 -8.46
N TYR A 459 19.81 7.52 -8.26
CA TYR A 459 20.07 8.96 -8.34
C TYR A 459 20.03 9.61 -6.96
N ASP A 460 21.12 10.26 -6.57
CA ASP A 460 21.22 11.09 -5.37
C ASP A 460 21.21 12.56 -5.79
N ALA A 461 20.04 13.18 -5.70
CA ALA A 461 19.83 14.59 -6.05
C ALA A 461 20.60 15.55 -5.14
N ALA A 462 20.83 15.19 -3.88
CA ALA A 462 21.54 16.05 -2.94
C ALA A 462 23.05 16.04 -3.20
N ALA A 463 23.59 14.87 -3.59
CA ALA A 463 24.99 14.73 -3.99
C ALA A 463 25.26 15.16 -5.45
N GLY A 464 24.21 15.24 -6.29
CA GLY A 464 24.36 15.49 -7.72
C GLY A 464 25.05 14.33 -8.42
N THR A 465 24.68 13.09 -8.07
CA THR A 465 25.32 11.89 -8.61
C THR A 465 24.31 10.86 -9.09
N VAL A 466 24.61 10.18 -10.19
CA VAL A 466 23.91 8.97 -10.63
C VAL A 466 24.87 7.80 -10.63
N THR A 467 24.43 6.65 -10.11
CA THR A 467 25.18 5.39 -10.19
C THR A 467 24.39 4.40 -11.03
N LEU A 468 25.03 3.87 -12.07
CA LEU A 468 24.53 2.74 -12.85
C LEU A 468 25.08 1.45 -12.26
N ASN A 469 24.24 0.42 -12.13
CA ASN A 469 24.64 -0.93 -11.74
C ASN A 469 24.25 -1.89 -12.86
N GLY A 470 25.22 -2.66 -13.35
CA GLY A 470 25.07 -3.57 -14.49
C GLY A 470 26.35 -3.58 -15.32
N VAL A 471 26.95 -4.76 -15.50
CA VAL A 471 28.17 -4.91 -16.32
C VAL A 471 27.86 -4.53 -17.76
N GLY A 472 28.57 -3.52 -18.28
CA GLY A 472 28.37 -3.02 -19.64
C GLY A 472 27.44 -1.81 -19.75
N ALA A 473 26.81 -1.37 -18.66
CA ALA A 473 26.00 -0.15 -18.65
C ALA A 473 26.89 1.11 -18.55
N TYR A 474 26.59 2.14 -19.35
CA TYR A 474 27.37 3.38 -19.38
C TYR A 474 26.55 4.60 -19.79
N LEU A 475 27.09 5.80 -19.53
CA LEU A 475 26.61 7.08 -20.06
C LEU A 475 27.74 7.75 -20.83
N GLY A 476 27.44 8.30 -22.01
CA GLY A 476 28.47 8.86 -22.88
C GLY A 476 29.22 7.77 -23.61
N ILE A 477 30.52 7.58 -23.36
CA ILE A 477 31.29 6.50 -24.02
C ILE A 477 31.47 5.31 -23.09
N ALA A 478 31.44 4.11 -23.66
CA ALA A 478 31.63 2.84 -22.94
C ALA A 478 33.01 2.68 -22.27
N LYS A 479 34.00 3.49 -22.67
CA LYS A 479 35.39 3.34 -22.25
C LYS A 479 35.67 3.85 -20.84
N ALA A 480 34.98 4.90 -20.39
CA ALA A 480 35.32 5.61 -19.16
C ALA A 480 34.67 4.95 -17.93
N TYR A 481 35.43 4.77 -16.85
CA TYR A 481 34.90 4.30 -15.56
C TYR A 481 35.57 5.02 -14.39
N ASN A 482 35.04 4.85 -13.16
CA ASN A 482 35.61 5.50 -11.98
C ASN A 482 37.06 5.05 -11.73
N GLY A 483 38.00 5.95 -11.95
CA GLY A 483 39.43 5.70 -11.72
C GLY A 483 40.21 5.17 -12.92
N GLY A 484 39.62 5.04 -14.12
CA GLY A 484 40.37 4.65 -15.31
C GLY A 484 39.59 4.64 -16.63
N GLU A 485 40.26 4.10 -17.65
CA GLU A 485 39.68 3.84 -18.98
C GLU A 485 39.91 2.38 -19.36
N LEU A 486 38.90 1.75 -19.95
CA LEU A 486 38.98 0.36 -20.39
C LEU A 486 39.99 0.20 -21.53
N THR A 487 40.68 -0.94 -21.53
CA THR A 487 41.55 -1.37 -22.63
C THR A 487 41.06 -2.67 -23.29
N THR A 488 40.06 -3.31 -22.69
CA THR A 488 39.38 -4.50 -23.22
C THR A 488 37.95 -4.56 -22.68
N PRO A 489 36.95 -5.05 -23.45
CA PRO A 489 35.56 -5.13 -23.00
C PRO A 489 35.33 -6.04 -21.79
N SER A 490 36.18 -7.06 -21.57
CA SER A 490 36.02 -8.00 -20.46
C SER A 490 36.24 -7.38 -19.07
N ASP A 491 36.85 -6.20 -19.01
CA ASP A 491 37.17 -5.51 -17.76
C ASP A 491 36.06 -4.51 -17.35
N ALA A 492 34.91 -4.54 -18.03
CA ALA A 492 33.77 -3.68 -17.71
C ALA A 492 33.37 -3.83 -16.23
N PRO A 493 33.26 -2.72 -15.47
CA PRO A 493 32.92 -2.78 -14.05
C PRO A 493 31.44 -3.13 -13.83
N GLU A 494 31.12 -3.65 -12.64
CA GLU A 494 29.73 -3.92 -12.23
C GLU A 494 28.93 -2.65 -11.95
N SER A 495 29.59 -1.52 -11.67
CA SER A 495 28.94 -0.24 -11.43
C SER A 495 29.80 0.94 -11.87
N ILE A 496 29.15 2.03 -12.27
CA ILE A 496 29.79 3.31 -12.62
C ILE A 496 28.97 4.47 -12.02
N THR A 497 29.65 5.36 -11.31
CA THR A 497 29.08 6.58 -10.71
C THR A 497 29.52 7.81 -11.49
N TYR A 498 28.59 8.69 -11.80
CA TYR A 498 28.83 9.94 -12.49
C TYR A 498 28.40 11.13 -11.63
N GLN A 499 29.08 12.26 -11.81
CA GLN A 499 28.60 13.55 -11.32
C GLN A 499 27.72 14.18 -12.38
N ILE A 500 26.53 14.63 -12.01
CA ILE A 500 25.57 15.23 -12.95
C ILE A 500 25.05 16.56 -12.45
N THR A 501 24.74 17.44 -13.41
CA THR A 501 23.99 18.67 -13.19
C THR A 501 22.98 18.84 -14.29
N PHE A 502 21.78 19.27 -13.92
CA PHE A 502 20.72 19.61 -14.85
C PHE A 502 20.70 21.10 -15.16
N SER A 503 20.39 21.45 -16.41
CA SER A 503 20.10 22.81 -16.86
C SER A 503 18.91 22.80 -17.82
N ASP A 504 18.49 23.99 -18.26
CA ASP A 504 17.39 24.18 -19.22
C ASP A 504 16.13 23.41 -18.83
N GLU A 505 15.63 23.66 -17.61
CA GLU A 505 14.41 23.01 -17.09
C GLU A 505 14.50 21.48 -17.08
N GLU A 506 15.66 20.94 -16.70
CA GLU A 506 15.94 19.49 -16.64
C GLU A 506 15.88 18.79 -18.00
N THR A 507 16.06 19.55 -19.10
CA THR A 507 16.16 19.01 -20.47
C THR A 507 17.60 18.88 -20.97
N VAL A 508 18.58 19.39 -20.21
CA VAL A 508 20.01 19.23 -20.49
C VAL A 508 20.70 18.66 -19.26
N MET A 509 21.46 17.58 -19.44
CA MET A 509 22.27 16.95 -18.40
C MET A 509 23.74 17.11 -18.75
N THR A 510 24.49 17.79 -17.90
CA THR A 510 25.94 17.73 -17.93
C THR A 510 26.39 16.56 -17.06
N LEU A 511 27.24 15.72 -17.62
CA LEU A 511 27.77 14.49 -17.05
C LEU A 511 29.29 14.58 -16.95
N ASP A 512 29.87 14.30 -15.79
CA ASP A 512 31.31 14.27 -15.57
C ASP A 512 31.74 12.97 -14.86
N ILE A 513 32.84 12.37 -15.30
CA ILE A 513 33.41 11.15 -14.69
C ILE A 513 34.93 11.27 -14.51
N ASN A 514 35.39 10.95 -13.30
CA ASN A 514 36.80 10.96 -12.94
C ASN A 514 37.46 9.62 -13.28
N ILE A 515 38.46 9.66 -14.17
CA ILE A 515 39.23 8.49 -14.61
C ILE A 515 40.58 8.33 -13.89
N GLY A 516 40.72 8.93 -12.70
CA GLY A 516 41.92 8.87 -11.84
C GLY A 516 43.05 9.81 -12.28
N GLY A 517 43.27 9.94 -13.59
CA GLY A 517 44.26 10.82 -14.19
C GLY A 517 43.69 12.09 -14.85
N GLY A 518 42.37 12.23 -14.93
CA GLY A 518 41.66 13.32 -15.60
C GLY A 518 40.15 13.12 -15.50
N TRP A 519 39.39 13.91 -16.26
CA TRP A 519 37.94 13.91 -16.27
C TRP A 519 37.40 13.87 -17.69
N TRP A 520 36.48 12.96 -17.95
CA TRP A 520 35.61 13.04 -19.13
C TRP A 520 34.36 13.84 -18.78
N ARG A 521 33.89 14.61 -19.77
CA ARG A 521 32.67 15.41 -19.71
C ARG A 521 31.80 15.14 -20.93
N PHE A 522 30.50 15.02 -20.69
CA PHE A 522 29.48 14.86 -21.72
C PHE A 522 28.32 15.81 -21.46
N ILE A 523 27.66 16.25 -22.53
CA ILE A 523 26.41 17.02 -22.47
C ILE A 523 25.35 16.19 -23.17
N LEU A 524 24.31 15.81 -22.44
CA LEU A 524 23.17 15.09 -22.95
C LEU A 524 21.98 16.04 -23.03
N VAL A 525 21.11 15.80 -24.02
CA VAL A 525 19.80 16.44 -24.15
C VAL A 525 18.73 15.39 -23.92
N LYS A 526 17.69 15.78 -23.21
CA LYS A 526 16.49 14.98 -23.04
C LYS A 526 15.74 14.98 -24.34
N ASP A 527 15.41 13.79 -24.83
CA ASP A 527 14.58 13.69 -26.02
C ASP A 527 13.15 14.14 -25.64
N GLY A 528 12.79 15.37 -26.02
CA GLY A 528 11.47 15.96 -25.78
C GLY A 528 10.39 15.37 -26.70
N THR A 529 10.76 14.49 -27.63
CA THR A 529 9.84 13.75 -28.50
C THR A 529 9.56 12.39 -27.89
N VAL A 530 8.83 12.38 -26.78
CA VAL A 530 8.04 11.19 -26.44
C VAL A 530 6.89 11.16 -27.45
N VAL A 531 7.11 10.61 -28.63
CA VAL A 531 6.00 10.19 -29.48
C VAL A 531 5.31 9.07 -28.71
N SER A 532 4.24 9.44 -28.00
CA SER A 532 3.40 8.48 -27.30
C SER A 532 3.09 7.35 -28.26
N SER A 533 3.57 6.15 -27.97
CA SER A 533 3.24 5.01 -28.81
C SER A 533 1.73 4.79 -28.68
N PRO A 534 1.01 4.42 -29.75
CA PRO A 534 -0.37 3.97 -29.59
C PRO A 534 -0.48 2.75 -28.65
N LEU A 535 0.64 2.06 -28.40
CA LEU A 535 0.76 0.98 -27.42
C LEU A 535 0.86 1.46 -25.98
N ASP A 536 1.19 2.73 -25.70
CA ASP A 536 1.40 3.23 -24.33
C ASP A 536 0.24 2.88 -23.40
N GLY A 537 0.53 2.29 -22.24
CA GLY A 537 -0.44 1.90 -21.24
C GLY A 537 -0.49 0.39 -20.99
N THR A 538 -1.53 -0.04 -20.28
CA THR A 538 -1.67 -1.41 -19.78
C THR A 538 -2.57 -2.24 -20.68
N TRP A 539 -2.10 -3.42 -21.05
CA TRP A 539 -2.82 -4.38 -21.88
C TRP A 539 -2.96 -5.71 -21.17
N LYS A 540 -3.99 -6.47 -21.55
CA LYS A 540 -4.18 -7.86 -21.13
C LYS A 540 -4.76 -8.68 -22.28
N ILE A 541 -4.67 -9.99 -22.21
CA ILE A 541 -5.35 -10.84 -23.19
C ILE A 541 -6.86 -10.65 -23.06
N ALA A 542 -7.56 -10.50 -24.18
CA ALA A 542 -9.01 -10.37 -24.20
C ALA A 542 -9.65 -11.64 -23.60
N PRO A 543 -10.46 -11.55 -22.53
CA PRO A 543 -11.04 -12.72 -21.85
C PRO A 543 -12.26 -13.26 -22.62
N GLU A 544 -12.03 -13.68 -23.86
CA GLU A 544 -13.05 -14.19 -24.78
C GLU A 544 -12.55 -15.40 -25.59
N ALA A 545 -13.49 -16.24 -26.03
CA ALA A 545 -13.15 -17.39 -26.87
C ALA A 545 -12.48 -16.95 -28.18
N GLY A 546 -11.42 -17.66 -28.58
CA GLY A 546 -10.63 -17.33 -29.77
C GLY A 546 -9.59 -16.24 -29.57
N SER A 547 -9.43 -15.67 -28.38
CA SER A 547 -8.40 -14.66 -28.11
C SER A 547 -6.96 -15.20 -28.03
N LEU A 548 -6.81 -16.52 -28.01
CA LEU A 548 -5.54 -17.24 -27.97
C LEU A 548 -5.67 -18.47 -28.87
N GLY A 549 -4.75 -18.65 -29.82
CA GLY A 549 -4.78 -19.80 -30.71
C GLY A 549 -3.55 -19.95 -31.61
N VAL A 550 -3.49 -21.06 -32.31
CA VAL A 550 -2.38 -21.43 -33.20
C VAL A 550 -2.89 -22.07 -34.50
N GLY A 551 -2.21 -21.79 -35.61
CA GLY A 551 -2.56 -22.28 -36.93
C GLY A 551 -1.37 -22.30 -37.92
N PRO A 552 -1.60 -22.79 -39.15
CA PRO A 552 -0.55 -22.95 -40.16
C PRO A 552 -0.12 -21.64 -40.83
N GLU A 553 -0.95 -20.59 -40.83
CA GLU A 553 -0.73 -19.33 -41.55
C GLU A 553 -1.01 -18.11 -40.65
N LEU A 554 -0.48 -16.94 -41.01
CA LEU A 554 -0.71 -15.68 -40.27
C LEU A 554 -2.22 -15.42 -40.12
N GLY A 555 -2.65 -15.18 -38.88
CA GLY A 555 -4.05 -14.93 -38.56
C GLY A 555 -4.92 -16.17 -38.38
N ASP A 556 -4.41 -17.38 -38.62
CA ASP A 556 -5.14 -18.64 -38.52
C ASP A 556 -5.01 -19.27 -37.12
N ILE A 557 -6.12 -19.77 -36.57
CA ILE A 557 -6.21 -20.42 -35.24
C ILE A 557 -6.82 -21.84 -35.31
N SER A 558 -6.74 -22.50 -36.46
CA SER A 558 -7.46 -23.74 -36.78
C SER A 558 -6.86 -25.01 -36.18
N TRP A 559 -5.58 -25.00 -35.79
CA TRP A 559 -4.99 -26.16 -35.10
C TRP A 559 -5.49 -26.26 -33.68
N TRP A 560 -5.57 -25.11 -32.99
CA TRP A 560 -6.16 -25.01 -31.68
C TRP A 560 -6.51 -23.55 -31.37
N ALA A 561 -7.66 -23.32 -30.73
CA ALA A 561 -8.09 -22.02 -30.23
C ALA A 561 -8.73 -22.20 -28.85
N ILE A 562 -8.53 -21.22 -27.98
CA ILE A 562 -9.15 -21.19 -26.65
C ILE A 562 -10.67 -21.10 -26.77
N ASP A 563 -11.39 -21.92 -26.03
CA ASP A 563 -12.85 -21.84 -25.91
C ASP A 563 -13.26 -21.14 -24.61
N ALA A 564 -14.55 -20.86 -24.44
CA ALA A 564 -15.06 -20.14 -23.27
C ALA A 564 -14.72 -20.83 -21.93
N ALA A 565 -14.75 -22.17 -21.90
CA ALA A 565 -14.38 -22.93 -20.70
C ALA A 565 -12.87 -22.82 -20.41
N GLY A 566 -12.04 -22.78 -21.46
CA GLY A 566 -10.61 -22.57 -21.36
C GLY A 566 -10.23 -21.19 -20.85
N VAL A 567 -11.01 -20.15 -21.19
CA VAL A 567 -10.86 -18.79 -20.63
C VAL A 567 -11.12 -18.80 -19.13
N GLU A 568 -12.25 -19.37 -18.70
CA GLU A 568 -12.60 -19.46 -17.27
C GLU A 568 -11.56 -20.26 -16.46
N ALA A 569 -11.04 -21.35 -17.03
CA ALA A 569 -10.04 -22.19 -16.37
C ALA A 569 -8.68 -21.51 -16.19
N ARG A 570 -8.40 -20.43 -16.93
CA ARG A 570 -7.12 -19.72 -16.95
C ARG A 570 -7.25 -18.29 -16.42
N ALA A 571 -8.11 -18.07 -15.42
CA ALA A 571 -8.35 -16.73 -14.88
C ALA A 571 -7.06 -15.98 -14.52
N CYS A 572 -6.08 -16.66 -13.91
CA CYS A 572 -4.74 -16.14 -13.56
C CYS A 572 -3.84 -15.78 -14.76
N PHE A 573 -4.24 -16.07 -15.99
CA PHE A 573 -3.53 -15.64 -17.20
C PHE A 573 -4.21 -14.43 -17.86
N TYR A 574 -5.51 -14.29 -17.64
CA TYR A 574 -6.31 -13.21 -18.21
C TYR A 574 -6.33 -11.95 -17.33
N ASP A 575 -5.82 -12.05 -16.09
CA ASP A 575 -5.50 -10.92 -15.21
C ASP A 575 -4.04 -10.46 -15.32
N ASP A 576 -3.16 -11.23 -15.97
CA ASP A 576 -1.78 -10.81 -16.27
C ASP A 576 -1.74 -9.58 -17.19
N GLU A 577 -0.86 -8.64 -16.87
CA GLU A 577 -0.75 -7.35 -17.54
C GLU A 577 0.57 -7.18 -18.31
N TYR A 578 0.49 -6.49 -19.44
CA TYR A 578 1.60 -6.07 -20.28
C TYR A 578 1.62 -4.54 -20.31
N ILE A 579 2.63 -3.92 -19.72
CA ILE A 579 2.72 -2.46 -19.58
C ILE A 579 3.73 -1.95 -20.59
N PHE A 580 3.27 -1.08 -21.49
CA PHE A 580 4.12 -0.28 -22.37
C PHE A 580 4.26 1.10 -21.73
N GLY A 581 5.45 1.40 -21.21
CA GLY A 581 5.76 2.72 -20.70
C GLY A 581 5.89 3.73 -21.83
N SER A 582 5.41 4.96 -21.63
CA SER A 582 5.64 6.03 -22.60
C SER A 582 7.13 6.36 -22.77
N ASP A 583 7.98 5.92 -21.85
CA ASP A 583 9.44 6.01 -21.89
C ASP A 583 10.12 4.87 -22.67
N GLY A 584 9.36 3.98 -23.32
CA GLY A 584 9.89 2.83 -24.07
C GLY A 584 10.15 1.60 -23.19
N SER A 585 9.89 1.66 -21.89
CA SER A 585 9.97 0.51 -20.99
C SER A 585 8.85 -0.51 -21.27
N PHE A 586 9.12 -1.78 -20.97
CA PHE A 586 8.15 -2.85 -21.07
C PHE A 586 8.20 -3.74 -19.83
N SER A 587 7.02 -4.08 -19.30
CA SER A 587 6.92 -4.97 -18.13
C SER A 587 5.82 -6.01 -18.29
N ASN A 588 6.13 -7.25 -17.93
CA ASN A 588 5.13 -8.26 -17.60
C ASN A 588 4.79 -8.14 -16.12
N VAL A 589 3.57 -7.72 -15.78
CA VAL A 589 3.10 -7.66 -14.40
C VAL A 589 2.21 -8.85 -14.14
N LEU A 590 2.77 -9.80 -13.39
CA LEU A 590 2.14 -11.06 -13.04
C LEU A 590 1.71 -10.99 -11.58
N GLY A 591 0.51 -11.50 -11.27
CA GLY A 591 0.01 -11.56 -9.90
C GLY A 591 0.81 -12.52 -9.01
N THR A 592 0.25 -12.93 -7.89
CA THR A 592 0.84 -14.01 -7.08
C THR A 592 0.81 -15.37 -7.80
N GLU A 593 -0.04 -15.49 -8.83
CA GLU A 593 -0.17 -16.66 -9.70
C GLU A 593 -0.26 -16.21 -11.16
N THR A 594 0.25 -17.03 -12.08
CA THR A 594 0.06 -16.98 -13.53
C THR A 594 -0.18 -18.40 -14.06
N TRP A 595 -0.50 -18.58 -15.34
CA TRP A 595 -0.63 -19.91 -15.94
C TRP A 595 0.74 -20.54 -16.23
N VAL A 596 1.10 -21.57 -15.45
CA VAL A 596 2.40 -22.25 -15.55
C VAL A 596 2.24 -23.61 -16.23
N GLU A 597 2.87 -23.74 -17.40
CA GLU A 597 2.83 -24.97 -18.18
C GLU A 597 3.92 -25.98 -17.77
N GLY A 598 3.76 -27.23 -18.18
CA GLY A 598 4.70 -28.31 -17.89
C GLY A 598 6.14 -28.04 -18.34
N TRP A 599 6.35 -27.28 -19.42
CA TRP A 599 7.68 -26.94 -19.92
C TRP A 599 8.43 -25.96 -19.00
N GLN A 600 7.70 -25.16 -18.21
CA GLN A 600 8.24 -24.31 -17.15
C GLN A 600 8.48 -25.08 -15.84
N GLY A 601 8.13 -26.37 -15.79
CA GLY A 601 8.15 -27.19 -14.58
C GLY A 601 6.84 -27.19 -13.79
N GLY A 602 5.77 -26.61 -14.34
CA GLY A 602 4.43 -26.61 -13.76
C GLY A 602 3.59 -27.84 -14.10
N THR A 603 2.28 -27.73 -13.93
CA THR A 603 1.30 -28.81 -14.18
C THR A 603 0.14 -28.36 -15.07
N ASP A 604 0.35 -27.35 -15.91
CA ASP A 604 -0.69 -26.70 -16.73
C ASP A 604 -1.84 -26.19 -15.85
N ALA A 605 -1.50 -25.30 -14.91
CA ALA A 605 -2.41 -24.72 -13.93
C ALA A 605 -1.91 -23.35 -13.46
N CYS A 606 -2.78 -22.60 -12.76
CA CYS A 606 -2.36 -21.40 -12.04
C CYS A 606 -1.30 -21.76 -10.98
N GLY A 607 -0.23 -20.98 -10.92
CA GLY A 607 0.87 -21.17 -9.96
C GLY A 607 1.82 -19.99 -9.97
N ALA A 608 2.81 -20.01 -9.08
CA ALA A 608 3.78 -18.92 -8.96
C ALA A 608 4.56 -18.71 -10.28
N PRO A 609 4.75 -17.45 -10.72
CA PRO A 609 5.54 -17.16 -11.92
C PRO A 609 6.95 -17.75 -11.89
N VAL A 610 7.47 -18.15 -13.06
CA VAL A 610 8.72 -18.92 -13.19
C VAL A 610 9.76 -18.14 -13.99
N ALA A 611 10.92 -17.86 -13.36
CA ALA A 611 12.05 -17.20 -14.01
C ALA A 611 12.53 -17.93 -15.28
N PRO A 612 12.93 -17.19 -16.34
CA PRO A 612 13.03 -15.72 -16.41
C PRO A 612 11.69 -15.03 -16.77
N HIS A 613 10.59 -15.77 -16.94
CA HIS A 613 9.27 -15.26 -17.33
C HIS A 613 8.39 -14.86 -16.13
N ASP A 614 9.00 -14.47 -15.02
CA ASP A 614 8.31 -14.17 -13.76
C ASP A 614 8.00 -12.68 -13.55
N GLY A 615 8.11 -11.88 -14.61
CA GLY A 615 7.92 -10.43 -14.55
C GLY A 615 9.10 -9.66 -13.98
N SER A 616 10.20 -10.35 -13.61
CA SER A 616 11.43 -9.68 -13.14
C SER A 616 12.34 -9.17 -14.27
N ALA A 617 11.98 -9.45 -15.53
CA ALA A 617 12.75 -9.02 -16.69
C ALA A 617 12.73 -7.48 -16.80
N SER A 618 13.92 -6.88 -16.86
CA SER A 618 14.06 -5.49 -17.32
C SER A 618 13.97 -5.51 -18.84
N ALA A 619 12.91 -4.91 -19.38
CA ALA A 619 12.63 -4.98 -20.80
C ALA A 619 12.23 -3.62 -21.38
N THR A 620 12.39 -3.52 -22.70
CA THR A 620 12.00 -2.36 -23.49
C THR A 620 11.20 -2.81 -24.71
N PHE A 621 10.51 -1.88 -25.36
CA PHE A 621 9.86 -2.15 -26.63
C PHE A 621 10.24 -1.13 -27.70
N ALA A 622 10.21 -1.59 -28.96
CA ALA A 622 10.29 -0.75 -30.14
C ALA A 622 9.10 -1.03 -31.05
N TYR A 623 8.28 -0.01 -31.30
CA TYR A 623 7.13 -0.09 -32.22
C TYR A 623 7.47 0.49 -33.59
N ASP A 624 7.33 -0.31 -34.64
CA ASP A 624 7.46 0.10 -36.04
C ASP A 624 6.06 0.13 -36.67
N ALA A 625 5.52 1.34 -36.82
CA ALA A 625 4.19 1.57 -37.38
C ALA A 625 4.09 1.25 -38.88
N ASP A 626 5.19 1.41 -39.63
CA ASP A 626 5.20 1.16 -41.07
C ASP A 626 5.27 -0.35 -41.37
N ALA A 627 6.03 -1.09 -40.55
CA ALA A 627 6.09 -2.55 -40.61
C ALA A 627 4.89 -3.23 -39.93
N GLY A 628 4.19 -2.54 -39.04
CA GLY A 628 3.13 -3.13 -38.22
C GLY A 628 3.69 -4.16 -37.23
N THR A 629 4.84 -3.86 -36.62
CA THR A 629 5.54 -4.78 -35.71
C THR A 629 5.91 -4.12 -34.40
N VAL A 630 5.97 -4.92 -33.33
CA VAL A 630 6.57 -4.53 -32.06
C VAL A 630 7.66 -5.52 -31.69
N THR A 631 8.83 -5.02 -31.28
CA THR A 631 9.93 -5.84 -30.78
C THR A 631 10.09 -5.61 -29.29
N ILE A 632 10.09 -6.68 -28.51
CA ILE A 632 10.37 -6.69 -27.08
C ILE A 632 11.81 -7.15 -26.88
N ASN A 633 12.59 -6.38 -26.12
CA ASN A 633 13.97 -6.71 -25.77
C ASN A 633 14.07 -6.92 -24.26
N GLY A 634 14.58 -8.07 -23.84
CA GLY A 634 14.73 -8.47 -22.44
C GLY A 634 14.51 -9.98 -22.28
N VAL A 635 15.51 -10.71 -21.78
CA VAL A 635 15.41 -12.15 -21.56
C VAL A 635 14.27 -12.45 -20.60
N GLY A 636 13.30 -13.24 -21.07
CA GLY A 636 12.14 -13.62 -20.27
C GLY A 636 10.92 -12.72 -20.46
N ALA A 637 11.05 -11.55 -21.09
CA ALA A 637 9.92 -10.70 -21.43
C ALA A 637 9.16 -11.21 -22.66
N TYR A 638 7.83 -11.07 -22.67
CA TYR A 638 6.98 -11.60 -23.73
C TYR A 638 5.65 -10.86 -23.85
N LEU A 639 4.96 -11.07 -24.98
CA LEU A 639 3.56 -10.71 -25.18
C LEU A 639 2.75 -11.98 -25.48
N GLY A 640 1.57 -12.12 -24.89
CA GLY A 640 0.75 -13.31 -25.11
C GLY A 640 1.14 -14.45 -24.17
N ILE A 641 2.01 -15.35 -24.58
CA ILE A 641 2.50 -16.45 -23.71
C ILE A 641 4.03 -16.51 -23.75
N PRO A 642 4.69 -16.96 -22.67
CA PRO A 642 6.15 -16.98 -22.60
C PRO A 642 6.80 -18.04 -23.50
N LYS A 643 6.00 -18.93 -24.11
CA LYS A 643 6.48 -20.10 -24.86
C LYS A 643 6.92 -19.79 -26.29
N ALA A 644 6.23 -18.89 -26.98
CA ALA A 644 6.42 -18.66 -28.41
C ALA A 644 7.55 -17.65 -28.66
N TYR A 645 8.44 -17.94 -29.63
CA TYR A 645 9.46 -17.01 -30.09
C TYR A 645 9.62 -17.08 -31.61
N ASN A 646 10.36 -16.13 -32.20
CA ASN A 646 10.58 -16.11 -33.65
C ASN A 646 11.32 -17.36 -34.13
N GLY A 647 10.62 -18.24 -34.84
CA GLY A 647 11.17 -19.47 -35.39
C GLY A 647 11.02 -20.72 -34.52
N GLY A 648 10.37 -20.66 -33.35
CA GLY A 648 10.12 -21.85 -32.56
C GLY A 648 9.27 -21.66 -31.30
N GLU A 649 9.19 -22.74 -30.50
CA GLU A 649 8.58 -22.76 -29.18
C GLU A 649 9.60 -23.25 -28.14
N LEU A 650 9.61 -22.63 -26.97
CA LEU A 650 10.49 -23.02 -25.88
C LEU A 650 10.12 -24.41 -25.35
N THR A 651 11.15 -25.18 -25.01
CA THR A 651 11.01 -26.46 -24.28
C THR A 651 11.59 -26.39 -22.87
N THR A 652 12.28 -25.30 -22.55
CA THR A 652 12.81 -24.98 -21.22
C THR A 652 12.94 -23.46 -21.04
N PRO A 653 12.71 -22.90 -19.84
CA PRO A 653 12.85 -21.46 -19.59
C PRO A 653 14.26 -20.90 -19.81
N ALA A 654 15.29 -21.75 -19.71
CA ALA A 654 16.69 -21.33 -19.85
C ALA A 654 17.06 -20.91 -21.29
N ASP A 655 16.26 -21.29 -22.28
CA ASP A 655 16.48 -20.97 -23.69
C ASP A 655 15.73 -19.70 -24.12
N ALA A 656 15.19 -18.92 -23.18
CA ALA A 656 14.47 -17.70 -23.47
C ALA A 656 15.34 -16.73 -24.29
N PRO A 657 14.86 -16.24 -25.46
CA PRO A 657 15.63 -15.34 -26.30
C PRO A 657 15.73 -13.94 -25.67
N GLU A 658 16.76 -13.19 -26.05
CA GLU A 658 16.93 -11.78 -25.65
C GLU A 658 15.93 -10.85 -26.33
N THR A 659 15.42 -11.22 -27.51
CA THR A 659 14.53 -10.38 -28.30
C THR A 659 13.43 -11.21 -28.96
N ILE A 660 12.21 -10.66 -29.00
CA ILE A 660 11.06 -11.25 -29.67
C ILE A 660 10.32 -10.17 -30.44
N THR A 661 10.12 -10.38 -31.74
CA THR A 661 9.35 -9.49 -32.62
C THR A 661 7.98 -10.10 -32.94
N TYR A 662 6.94 -9.29 -32.82
CA TYR A 662 5.57 -9.67 -33.12
C TYR A 662 5.02 -8.79 -34.24
N ASN A 663 4.15 -9.39 -35.07
CA ASN A 663 3.30 -8.63 -35.97
C ASN A 663 2.08 -8.16 -35.19
N ILE A 664 1.70 -6.89 -35.31
CA ILE A 664 0.54 -6.34 -34.61
C ILE A 664 -0.38 -5.57 -35.55
N ALA A 665 -1.66 -5.60 -35.22
CA ALA A 665 -2.67 -4.74 -35.81
C ALA A 665 -3.51 -4.11 -34.69
N LEU A 666 -3.56 -2.79 -34.66
CA LEU A 666 -4.37 -2.03 -33.72
C LEU A 666 -5.74 -1.72 -34.31
N GLU A 667 -6.77 -1.94 -33.49
CA GLU A 667 -8.19 -1.78 -33.80
C GLU A 667 -8.86 -0.94 -32.70
N ASP A 668 -10.12 -0.56 -32.91
CA ASP A 668 -10.96 0.13 -31.92
C ASP A 668 -10.27 1.34 -31.26
N GLU A 669 -9.75 2.26 -32.08
CA GLU A 669 -9.06 3.47 -31.61
C GLU A 669 -7.84 3.17 -30.71
N ASN A 670 -7.09 2.10 -31.02
CA ASN A 670 -5.92 1.61 -30.27
C ASN A 670 -6.27 1.05 -28.89
N THR A 671 -7.51 0.59 -28.67
CA THR A 671 -7.91 -0.10 -27.44
C THR A 671 -7.94 -1.62 -27.58
N ARG A 672 -7.72 -2.12 -28.81
CA ARG A 672 -7.68 -3.55 -29.13
C ARG A 672 -6.50 -3.85 -30.04
N MET A 673 -5.79 -4.94 -29.77
CA MET A 673 -4.60 -5.34 -30.53
C MET A 673 -4.70 -6.81 -30.93
N THR A 674 -4.60 -7.10 -32.22
CA THR A 674 -4.22 -8.43 -32.69
C THR A 674 -2.70 -8.53 -32.65
N LEU A 675 -2.20 -9.64 -32.11
CA LEU A 675 -0.78 -9.97 -31.98
C LEU A 675 -0.53 -11.34 -32.64
N ASP A 676 0.43 -11.42 -33.55
CA ASP A 676 0.80 -12.67 -34.24
C ASP A 676 2.33 -12.90 -34.17
N ILE A 677 2.74 -14.15 -33.97
CA ILE A 677 4.16 -14.55 -33.97
C ILE A 677 4.39 -15.84 -34.76
N ASN A 678 5.39 -15.82 -35.64
CA ASN A 678 5.77 -16.96 -36.47
C ASN A 678 6.77 -17.85 -35.73
N ILE A 679 6.42 -19.11 -35.51
CA ILE A 679 7.24 -20.12 -34.83
C ILE A 679 7.97 -21.05 -35.81
N GLY A 680 8.18 -20.64 -37.06
CA GLY A 680 8.90 -21.37 -38.11
C GLY A 680 8.10 -22.50 -38.78
N GLY A 681 7.20 -23.13 -38.03
CA GLY A 681 6.29 -24.19 -38.51
C GLY A 681 4.80 -23.82 -38.47
N GLY A 682 4.44 -22.65 -37.95
CA GLY A 682 3.07 -22.18 -37.75
C GLY A 682 3.06 -20.78 -37.13
N TRP A 683 1.88 -20.31 -36.73
CA TRP A 683 1.67 -18.99 -36.15
C TRP A 683 0.82 -19.07 -34.89
N TRP A 684 1.30 -18.43 -33.83
CA TRP A 684 0.47 -18.11 -32.68
C TRP A 684 -0.21 -16.77 -32.89
N ARG A 685 -1.46 -16.66 -32.44
CA ARG A 685 -2.26 -15.44 -32.46
C ARG A 685 -2.85 -15.17 -31.10
N PHE A 686 -2.82 -13.91 -30.70
CA PHE A 686 -3.42 -13.39 -29.47
C PHE A 686 -4.23 -12.14 -29.78
N ILE A 687 -5.27 -11.91 -28.99
CA ILE A 687 -6.03 -10.66 -28.96
C ILE A 687 -5.83 -10.04 -27.59
N LEU A 688 -5.36 -8.80 -27.55
CA LEU A 688 -5.21 -8.02 -26.35
C LEU A 688 -6.20 -6.86 -26.34
N VAL A 689 -6.61 -6.44 -25.16
CA VAL A 689 -7.41 -5.24 -24.91
C VAL A 689 -6.69 -4.34 -23.92
N LYS A 690 -6.86 -3.04 -24.11
CA LYS A 690 -6.30 -1.99 -23.25
C LYS A 690 -7.21 -1.78 -22.05
N ASN A 691 -6.60 -1.64 -20.86
CA ASN A 691 -7.31 -1.45 -19.59
C ASN A 691 -7.92 -0.06 -19.40
#